data_AF-A0A349H063-F1
#
_entry.id   AF-A0A349H063-F1
#
_cell.length_a   1.000
_cell.length_b   1.000
_cell.length_c   1.000
_cell.angle_alpha   90.00
_cell.angle_beta   90.00
_cell.angle_gamma   90.00
#
_symmetry.space_group_name_H-M   'P 1'
#
loop_
_entity.id
_entity.type
_entity.pdbx_description
1 polymer ?
#
loop_
_entity_poly.entity_id
_entity_poly.type
_entity_poly.pdbx_seq_one_letter_code
_entity_poly.pdbx_strand_id
1 'polypeptide(L)'
;MNDKTQSCRHALWFAFGVLLVSGANGLMAQEQPQAQADQDIPDAIVRKVDPSVVAIKHESAIGSGFIISTDGYILSNGHVVRGSDDEDPMEPAQSITVILNDERKFPAKVLGFCMNPDVALLKIECDTPLSPVEFADSRNAQIGQKVFAVGTPQGFKRTFSSGILSNVDRTDLGTFTKVIQTDAAINPGNSGGPLFDRDGKVLGLNTYASQGANNLGFTIPIHVAEEIRKDLMTSGRFIRADVPVFSVSEVYEEMKLALGVERGVLVDYVMENTPADSAGLRAGDVIIRQNGQPMAAATQAELKDVIWALTILEPGTPVEWVVLRKDGNAYKEVKILATIQEAEPMPGTQRFPGELKTQKLDAVGLSFMDIVSTHRIMHGLQDDPGILVHAAEKGSPAEMAELRGGDIVTHVGGLQVTDVASFSQQLESLLSTQEKYIDMTIRRRQISVKTVLAPYYDLMGKRVLVVVPSDEPRYLDLVRRELIAHGAMLTFASVSGTCTEATLKDVKKLSAVASDAVDLLILLDGGNARDDWENETLLELIRGVFNAEGVLAGVGSSVITLVLADPGLLAKKMTTSKDDSSEAIRRKALYTGKAVEQDVGLVTTTGFDRKTVRAFLKEVVRAGSGAGGKRASSMNEPEAAPEAP
;
A
#
# COMPACT_ATOMS: atom_id res chain seq x y z
N MET A 1 30.22 -58.58 -23.46
CA MET A 1 30.87 -57.63 -24.39
C MET A 1 31.46 -56.52 -23.53
N ASN A 2 32.68 -56.68 -23.01
CA ASN A 2 33.95 -56.19 -23.58
C ASN A 2 33.88 -54.69 -23.95
N ASP A 3 34.77 -53.78 -23.50
CA ASP A 3 36.05 -53.94 -22.79
C ASP A 3 36.58 -52.55 -22.33
N LYS A 4 37.43 -52.57 -21.27
CA LYS A 4 38.63 -51.73 -21.00
C LYS A 4 38.59 -50.22 -20.62
N THR A 5 38.91 -49.86 -19.36
CA THR A 5 40.25 -49.51 -18.71
C THR A 5 40.49 -47.98 -18.62
N GLN A 6 41.08 -47.33 -17.61
CA GLN A 6 42.11 -47.63 -16.57
C GLN A 6 42.07 -46.48 -15.52
N SER A 7 41.85 -46.69 -14.21
CA SER A 7 42.82 -46.78 -13.08
C SER A 7 44.00 -45.78 -13.02
N CYS A 8 44.09 -44.98 -11.94
CA CYS A 8 45.21 -45.04 -10.97
C CYS A 8 44.97 -44.23 -9.67
N ARG A 9 45.21 -44.90 -8.53
CA ARG A 9 45.32 -44.37 -7.15
C ARG A 9 46.79 -44.02 -6.86
N HIS A 10 47.07 -43.15 -5.88
CA HIS A 10 47.76 -43.48 -4.61
C HIS A 10 48.12 -42.22 -3.80
N ALA A 11 47.84 -42.29 -2.50
CA ALA A 11 48.30 -41.40 -1.45
C ALA A 11 49.61 -41.96 -0.85
N LEU A 12 50.49 -41.10 -0.32
CA LEU A 12 51.42 -41.48 0.75
C LEU A 12 51.96 -40.27 1.53
N TRP A 13 51.87 -40.40 2.84
CA TRP A 13 52.50 -39.61 3.91
C TRP A 13 54.04 -39.72 3.88
N PHE A 14 54.77 -38.73 4.43
CA PHE A 14 55.61 -38.89 5.65
C PHE A 14 56.46 -37.64 6.02
N ALA A 15 56.53 -37.44 7.34
CA ALA A 15 57.65 -36.99 8.19
C ALA A 15 58.20 -35.54 8.21
N PHE A 16 58.06 -35.00 9.42
CA PHE A 16 58.86 -34.00 10.12
C PHE A 16 60.39 -34.11 9.93
N GLY A 17 61.04 -32.95 9.82
CA GLY A 17 62.45 -32.75 10.10
C GLY A 17 62.67 -31.35 10.70
N VAL A 18 62.95 -31.29 12.00
CA VAL A 18 63.40 -30.08 12.71
C VAL A 18 64.90 -29.92 12.47
N LEU A 19 65.34 -28.73 12.06
CA LEU A 19 66.75 -28.33 12.14
C LEU A 19 66.84 -26.92 12.70
N LEU A 20 67.37 -26.83 13.92
CA LEU A 20 67.81 -25.61 14.59
C LEU A 20 69.25 -25.32 14.17
N VAL A 21 69.51 -24.14 13.61
CA VAL A 21 70.84 -23.54 13.60
C VAL A 21 70.74 -22.11 14.14
N SER A 22 71.47 -21.89 15.23
CA SER A 22 71.69 -20.62 15.90
C SER A 22 72.64 -19.72 15.11
N GLY A 23 72.31 -18.44 15.00
CA GLY A 23 73.24 -17.39 14.58
C GLY A 23 72.70 -16.01 14.94
N ALA A 24 73.14 -15.49 16.08
CA ALA A 24 72.86 -14.12 16.51
C ALA A 24 73.68 -13.11 15.70
N ASN A 25 73.02 -12.08 15.17
CA ASN A 25 73.56 -10.73 15.08
C ASN A 25 72.41 -9.74 14.86
N GLY A 26 72.36 -8.72 15.72
CA GLY A 26 71.25 -7.78 15.81
C GLY A 26 71.11 -6.87 14.61
N LEU A 27 69.86 -6.60 14.26
CA LEU A 27 69.43 -5.43 13.51
C LEU A 27 68.23 -4.82 14.25
N MET A 28 68.34 -3.53 14.52
CA MET A 28 67.36 -2.69 15.20
C MET A 28 65.96 -2.86 14.59
N ALA A 29 64.98 -3.25 15.40
CA ALA A 29 63.58 -3.09 15.03
C ALA A 29 63.24 -1.59 15.11
N GLN A 30 63.10 -0.94 13.96
CA GLN A 30 62.35 0.32 13.90
C GLN A 30 60.88 -0.03 14.14
N GLU A 31 60.29 0.52 15.20
CA GLU A 31 58.84 0.59 15.35
C GLU A 31 58.28 1.36 14.15
N GLN A 32 57.61 0.66 13.23
CA GLN A 32 56.73 1.31 12.27
C GLN A 32 55.55 1.89 13.05
N PRO A 33 55.13 3.15 12.80
CA PRO A 33 53.92 3.69 13.39
C PRO A 33 52.75 2.78 13.00
N GLN A 34 52.00 2.27 13.97
CA GLN A 34 50.71 1.65 13.70
C GLN A 34 49.86 2.67 12.95
N ALA A 35 49.63 2.44 11.66
CA ALA A 35 48.60 3.14 10.91
C ALA A 35 47.29 2.95 11.69
N GLN A 36 46.70 4.05 12.16
CA GLN A 36 45.33 4.05 12.64
C GLN A 36 44.49 3.37 11.56
N ALA A 37 43.83 2.25 11.89
CA ALA A 37 42.88 1.64 10.99
C ALA A 37 41.83 2.72 10.67
N ASP A 38 41.79 3.13 9.40
CA ASP A 38 40.83 4.11 8.89
C ASP A 38 39.44 3.52 9.17
N GLN A 39 38.68 4.12 10.10
CA GLN A 39 37.32 3.66 10.35
C GLN A 39 36.52 3.91 9.07
N ASP A 40 35.85 2.88 8.55
CA ASP A 40 35.02 2.99 7.34
C ASP A 40 33.92 4.06 7.45
N ILE A 41 33.57 4.44 8.69
CA ILE A 41 32.63 5.51 9.04
C ILE A 41 33.27 6.37 10.14
N PRO A 42 33.56 7.66 9.90
CA PRO A 42 34.18 8.50 10.92
C PRO A 42 33.27 8.72 12.14
N ASP A 43 33.79 8.54 13.36
CA ASP A 43 33.07 8.82 14.62
C ASP A 43 32.41 10.21 14.66
N ALA A 44 33.04 11.21 14.04
CA ALA A 44 32.51 12.57 13.94
C ALA A 44 31.20 12.62 13.13
N ILE A 45 31.09 11.83 12.06
CA ILE A 45 29.87 11.73 11.25
C ILE A 45 28.77 11.05 12.06
N VAL A 46 29.08 9.93 12.73
CA VAL A 46 28.13 9.23 13.59
C VAL A 46 27.56 10.18 14.64
N ARG A 47 28.41 10.89 15.39
CA ARG A 47 27.97 11.85 16.41
C ARG A 47 27.15 13.01 15.85
N LYS A 48 27.45 13.47 14.63
CA LYS A 48 26.72 14.56 13.97
C LYS A 48 25.30 14.12 13.59
N VAL A 49 25.17 12.94 12.96
CA VAL A 49 23.91 12.57 12.30
C VAL A 49 23.00 11.67 13.15
N ASP A 50 23.54 10.89 14.08
CA ASP A 50 22.78 9.95 14.91
C ASP A 50 21.57 10.58 15.63
N PRO A 51 21.67 11.78 16.22
CA PRO A 51 20.53 12.43 16.88
C PRO A 51 19.37 12.81 15.95
N SER A 52 19.60 12.82 14.63
CA SER A 52 18.61 13.22 13.64
C SER A 52 17.84 12.04 13.06
N VAL A 53 18.29 10.80 13.29
CA VAL A 53 17.68 9.58 12.68
C VAL A 53 16.76 8.89 13.68
N VAL A 54 15.55 8.58 13.26
CA VAL A 54 14.51 7.99 14.11
C VAL A 54 14.07 6.62 13.61
N ALA A 55 13.59 5.77 14.52
CA ALA A 55 12.86 4.57 14.16
C ALA A 55 11.37 4.89 14.05
N ILE A 56 10.71 4.31 13.07
CA ILE A 56 9.26 4.40 12.89
C ILE A 56 8.67 3.01 13.08
N LYS A 57 7.70 2.90 13.97
CA LYS A 57 7.00 1.65 14.23
C LYS A 57 5.51 1.88 14.17
N HIS A 58 4.81 1.02 13.46
CA HIS A 58 3.36 0.88 13.55
C HIS A 58 2.98 -0.59 13.79
N GLU A 59 1.68 -0.89 13.84
CA GLU A 59 1.14 -2.21 14.19
C GLU A 59 1.71 -3.39 13.40
N SER A 60 2.11 -3.19 12.14
CA SER A 60 2.50 -4.25 11.21
C SER A 60 3.85 -4.06 10.52
N ALA A 61 4.49 -2.89 10.62
CA ALA A 61 5.82 -2.66 10.06
C ALA A 61 6.74 -1.77 10.91
N ILE A 62 8.02 -1.83 10.57
CA ILE A 62 9.10 -1.05 11.16
C ILE A 62 9.92 -0.45 10.01
N GLY A 63 10.24 0.84 10.12
CA GLY A 63 11.12 1.55 9.22
C GLY A 63 11.93 2.62 9.95
N SER A 64 12.47 3.54 9.19
CA SER A 64 13.24 4.68 9.69
C SER A 64 12.70 6.00 9.16
N GLY A 65 13.13 7.08 9.77
CA GLY A 65 12.91 8.44 9.30
C GLY A 65 14.08 9.33 9.71
N PHE A 66 14.03 10.60 9.33
CA PHE A 66 14.95 11.60 9.84
C PHE A 66 14.26 12.93 10.10
N ILE A 67 14.69 13.59 11.16
CA ILE A 67 14.17 14.87 11.63
C ILE A 67 14.65 15.97 10.69
N ILE A 68 13.72 16.78 10.18
CA ILE A 68 14.00 17.87 9.24
C ILE A 68 13.75 19.26 9.86
N SER A 69 13.25 19.31 11.08
CA SER A 69 13.02 20.57 11.80
C SER A 69 13.15 20.39 13.32
N THR A 70 13.45 21.47 14.03
CA THR A 70 13.59 21.48 15.49
C THR A 70 12.28 21.21 16.23
N ASP A 71 11.15 21.49 15.59
CA ASP A 71 9.79 21.34 16.12
C ASP A 71 9.12 20.01 15.75
N GLY A 72 9.83 19.06 15.13
CA GLY A 72 9.39 17.67 15.04
C GLY A 72 8.83 17.19 13.71
N TYR A 73 9.12 17.87 12.59
CA TYR A 73 8.82 17.32 11.26
C TYR A 73 9.84 16.25 10.88
N ILE A 74 9.37 15.14 10.31
CA ILE A 74 10.17 13.97 9.96
C ILE A 74 9.80 13.50 8.54
N LEU A 75 10.81 13.22 7.71
CA LEU A 75 10.62 12.52 6.43
C LEU A 75 10.83 11.01 6.59
N SER A 76 10.05 10.24 5.84
CA SER A 76 10.15 8.78 5.70
C SER A 76 9.60 8.35 4.34
N ASN A 77 9.44 7.04 4.11
CA ASN A 77 8.75 6.52 2.93
C ASN A 77 7.24 6.39 3.15
N GLY A 78 6.49 6.48 2.04
CA GLY A 78 5.05 6.23 2.03
C GLY A 78 4.72 4.80 2.48
N HIS A 79 5.43 3.80 1.98
CA HIS A 79 5.17 2.41 2.35
C HIS A 79 5.49 2.08 3.82
N VAL A 80 6.31 2.90 4.50
CA VAL A 80 6.63 2.74 5.93
C VAL A 80 5.48 3.23 6.82
N VAL A 81 4.67 4.18 6.34
CA VAL A 81 3.57 4.78 7.10
C VAL A 81 2.19 4.33 6.62
N ARG A 82 2.12 3.62 5.48
CA ARG A 82 0.88 3.10 4.91
C ARG A 82 0.24 2.09 5.87
N GLY A 83 -1.08 2.17 5.98
CA GLY A 83 -1.90 1.22 6.72
C GLY A 83 -1.98 -0.15 6.05
N SER A 84 -2.89 -0.96 6.60
CA SER A 84 -3.16 -2.33 6.15
C SER A 84 -4.50 -2.47 5.41
N ASP A 85 -5.14 -1.36 5.05
CA ASP A 85 -6.34 -1.39 4.22
C ASP A 85 -5.95 -1.70 2.76
N ASP A 86 -6.37 -2.87 2.29
CA ASP A 86 -6.13 -3.31 0.92
C ASP A 86 -7.00 -2.54 -0.10
N GLU A 87 -8.03 -1.81 0.35
CA GLU A 87 -8.94 -1.02 -0.48
C GLU A 87 -8.53 0.45 -0.62
N ASP A 88 -7.85 1.00 0.39
CA ASP A 88 -7.38 2.38 0.41
C ASP A 88 -5.86 2.42 0.52
N PRO A 89 -5.12 2.48 -0.60
CA PRO A 89 -3.66 2.49 -0.58
C PRO A 89 -3.07 3.77 0.03
N MET A 90 -3.92 4.80 0.24
CA MET A 90 -3.55 6.09 0.81
C MET A 90 -4.01 6.25 2.26
N GLU A 91 -4.54 5.20 2.89
CA GLU A 91 -4.81 5.23 4.32
C GLU A 91 -3.50 5.05 5.11
N PRO A 92 -3.16 5.96 6.05
CA PRO A 92 -2.02 5.77 6.94
C PRO A 92 -2.30 4.72 8.01
N ALA A 93 -1.24 4.16 8.59
CA ALA A 93 -1.31 3.29 9.75
C ALA A 93 -2.04 3.97 10.92
N GLN A 94 -2.79 3.18 11.70
CA GLN A 94 -3.67 3.72 12.75
C GLN A 94 -2.86 4.36 13.88
N SER A 95 -1.73 3.74 14.23
CA SER A 95 -0.87 4.21 15.29
C SER A 95 0.59 4.18 14.83
N ILE A 96 1.21 5.36 14.79
CA ILE A 96 2.63 5.47 14.50
C ILE A 96 3.36 5.96 15.73
N THR A 97 4.37 5.20 16.15
CA THR A 97 5.32 5.60 17.19
C THR A 97 6.66 5.90 16.54
N VAL A 98 7.15 7.11 16.77
CA VAL A 98 8.52 7.51 16.46
C VAL A 98 9.39 7.30 17.70
N ILE A 99 10.55 6.68 17.52
CA ILE A 99 11.53 6.42 18.58
C ILE A 99 12.81 7.19 18.26
N LEU A 100 13.20 8.10 19.16
CA LEU A 100 14.39 8.94 19.02
C LEU A 100 15.68 8.19 19.38
N ASN A 101 16.82 8.89 19.36
CA ASN A 101 18.13 8.32 19.68
C ASN A 101 18.40 8.04 21.14
N ASP A 102 17.68 8.72 22.00
CA ASP A 102 17.67 8.52 23.44
C ASP A 102 16.54 7.56 23.89
N GLU A 103 15.97 6.79 22.96
CA GLU A 103 14.89 5.82 23.17
C GLU A 103 13.53 6.43 23.60
N ARG A 104 13.41 7.76 23.67
CA ARG A 104 12.12 8.41 23.89
C ARG A 104 11.16 8.08 22.74
N LYS A 105 9.91 7.84 23.10
CA LYS A 105 8.84 7.41 22.18
C LYS A 105 7.78 8.49 22.09
N PHE A 106 7.39 8.84 20.87
CA PHE A 106 6.40 9.86 20.59
C PHE A 106 5.34 9.30 19.65
N PRO A 107 4.04 9.52 19.94
CA PRO A 107 3.01 9.33 18.93
C PRO A 107 3.27 10.31 17.78
N ALA A 108 3.15 9.83 16.56
CA ALA A 108 3.34 10.63 15.36
C ALA A 108 2.06 10.76 14.55
N LYS A 109 1.81 11.95 14.03
CA LYS A 109 0.76 12.21 13.06
C LYS A 109 1.36 12.11 11.66
N VAL A 110 0.77 11.31 10.79
CA VAL A 110 1.06 11.38 9.35
C VAL A 110 0.38 12.62 8.80
N LEU A 111 1.17 13.56 8.27
CA LEU A 111 0.63 14.74 7.61
C LEU A 111 0.22 14.45 6.17
N GLY A 112 0.93 13.53 5.52
CA GLY A 112 0.64 13.06 4.17
C GLY A 112 1.71 12.10 3.66
N PHE A 113 1.41 11.38 2.59
CA PHE A 113 2.39 10.58 1.86
C PHE A 113 1.98 10.36 0.40
N CYS A 114 2.90 9.86 -0.40
CA CYS A 114 2.66 9.38 -1.76
C CYS A 114 3.35 8.01 -1.93
N MET A 115 2.76 7.11 -2.71
CA MET A 115 3.33 5.78 -2.94
C MET A 115 4.35 5.75 -4.07
N ASN A 116 4.37 6.75 -4.95
CA ASN A 116 5.37 6.90 -6.00
C ASN A 116 5.51 8.41 -6.27
N PRO A 117 6.61 9.07 -5.84
CA PRO A 117 7.95 8.53 -5.53
C PRO A 117 8.22 7.93 -4.14
N ASP A 118 7.20 7.56 -3.34
CA ASP A 118 7.37 6.87 -2.04
C ASP A 118 7.95 7.75 -0.92
N VAL A 119 7.33 8.90 -0.68
CA VAL A 119 7.73 9.88 0.35
C VAL A 119 6.57 10.14 1.31
N ALA A 120 6.87 10.23 2.60
CA ALA A 120 5.95 10.55 3.68
C ALA A 120 6.47 11.68 4.56
N LEU A 121 5.54 12.45 5.11
CA LEU A 121 5.81 13.49 6.10
C LEU A 121 5.05 13.19 7.40
N LEU A 122 5.77 13.16 8.51
CA LEU A 122 5.23 12.98 9.85
C LEU A 122 5.52 14.18 10.73
N LYS A 123 4.71 14.33 11.79
CA LYS A 123 4.90 15.31 12.86
C LYS A 123 4.83 14.61 14.22
N ILE A 124 5.80 14.92 15.08
CA ILE A 124 5.76 14.59 16.52
C ILE A 124 5.74 15.85 17.35
N GLU A 125 5.15 15.78 18.55
CA GLU A 125 5.23 16.84 19.55
C GLU A 125 6.31 16.49 20.58
N CYS A 126 7.28 17.39 20.76
CA CYS A 126 8.39 17.21 21.69
C CYS A 126 8.65 18.52 22.42
N ASP A 127 8.77 18.45 23.75
CA ASP A 127 9.01 19.64 24.59
C ASP A 127 10.43 20.21 24.43
N THR A 128 11.36 19.40 23.91
CA THR A 128 12.76 19.77 23.69
C THR A 128 13.06 19.92 22.20
N PRO A 129 13.78 20.99 21.77
CA PRO A 129 14.19 21.14 20.39
C PRO A 129 14.94 19.90 19.89
N LEU A 130 14.54 19.40 18.73
CA LEU A 130 15.20 18.27 18.08
C LEU A 130 16.40 18.71 17.24
N SER A 131 17.24 17.76 16.83
CA SER A 131 18.38 17.99 15.94
C SER A 131 17.98 17.67 14.50
N PRO A 132 17.75 18.67 13.63
CA PRO A 132 17.44 18.44 12.24
C PRO A 132 18.68 18.09 11.42
N VAL A 133 18.48 17.32 10.36
CA VAL A 133 19.51 17.10 9.34
C VAL A 133 19.76 18.35 8.49
N GLU A 134 20.92 18.38 7.84
CA GLU A 134 21.21 19.29 6.73
C GLU A 134 20.99 18.56 5.41
N PHE A 135 20.50 19.25 4.38
CA PHE A 135 20.33 18.69 3.03
C PHE A 135 21.51 19.01 2.12
N ALA A 136 21.94 18.02 1.35
CA ALA A 136 22.85 18.20 0.24
C ALA A 136 22.09 18.53 -1.05
N ASP A 137 22.77 19.10 -2.03
CA ASP A 137 22.21 19.17 -3.39
C ASP A 137 22.44 17.85 -4.11
N SER A 138 21.43 16.97 -4.06
CA SER A 138 21.48 15.66 -4.72
C SER A 138 21.57 15.70 -6.24
N ARG A 139 21.36 16.86 -6.89
CA ARG A 139 21.60 17.02 -8.34
C ARG A 139 23.10 17.02 -8.68
N ASN A 140 23.95 17.26 -7.67
CA ASN A 140 25.40 17.22 -7.80
C ASN A 140 25.99 15.86 -7.36
N ALA A 141 25.16 14.85 -7.11
CA ALA A 141 25.62 13.52 -6.74
C ALA A 141 26.52 12.92 -7.83
N GLN A 142 27.64 12.30 -7.43
CA GLN A 142 28.61 11.73 -8.37
C GLN A 142 28.90 10.27 -8.05
N ILE A 143 29.01 9.44 -9.09
CA ILE A 143 29.44 8.04 -8.97
C ILE A 143 30.81 8.00 -8.26
N GLY A 144 30.96 7.09 -7.30
CA GLY A 144 32.18 6.95 -6.48
C GLY A 144 32.21 7.81 -5.21
N GLN A 145 31.24 8.72 -5.01
CA GLN A 145 31.12 9.50 -3.78
C GLN A 145 30.84 8.56 -2.60
N LYS A 146 31.67 8.64 -1.54
CA LYS A 146 31.44 7.88 -0.28
C LYS A 146 30.16 8.40 0.36
N VAL A 147 29.34 7.47 0.82
CA VAL A 147 28.07 7.72 1.47
C VAL A 147 27.87 6.81 2.68
N PHE A 148 26.94 7.22 3.54
CA PHE A 148 26.58 6.48 4.74
C PHE A 148 25.07 6.31 4.82
N ALA A 149 24.58 5.08 4.75
CA ALA A 149 23.17 4.81 4.97
C ALA A 149 22.95 4.48 6.45
N VAL A 150 21.96 5.15 7.04
CA VAL A 150 21.62 5.03 8.46
C VAL A 150 20.16 4.66 8.59
N GLY A 151 19.88 3.68 9.44
CA GLY A 151 18.52 3.27 9.76
C GLY A 151 18.46 2.47 11.05
N THR A 152 17.27 1.98 11.39
CA THR A 152 17.00 1.25 12.64
C THR A 152 16.40 -0.12 12.34
N PRO A 153 17.19 -1.08 11.83
CA PRO A 153 16.69 -2.45 11.64
C PRO A 153 16.21 -3.04 12.97
N GLN A 154 15.02 -3.62 12.95
CA GLN A 154 14.34 -4.23 14.10
C GLN A 154 13.99 -3.29 15.27
N GLY A 155 14.13 -1.97 15.13
CA GLY A 155 13.57 -0.97 16.06
C GLY A 155 14.27 -0.79 17.42
N PHE A 156 15.45 -1.39 17.65
CA PHE A 156 16.16 -1.30 18.94
C PHE A 156 17.64 -0.85 18.86
N LYS A 157 18.32 -1.01 17.71
CA LYS A 157 19.70 -0.52 17.51
C LYS A 157 19.90 0.04 16.10
N ARG A 158 20.40 1.28 16.01
CA ARG A 158 20.73 1.90 14.72
C ARG A 158 21.87 1.15 14.04
N THR A 159 21.77 1.03 12.73
CA THR A 159 22.78 0.44 11.88
C THR A 159 23.30 1.51 10.94
N PHE A 160 24.62 1.65 10.94
CA PHE A 160 25.35 2.46 10.00
C PHE A 160 25.99 1.53 8.98
N SER A 161 25.83 1.84 7.70
CA SER A 161 26.53 1.17 6.62
C SER A 161 27.23 2.21 5.76
N SER A 162 28.42 1.87 5.28
CA SER A 162 29.17 2.71 4.36
C SER A 162 29.19 2.09 2.98
N GLY A 163 29.25 2.94 1.97
CA GLY A 163 29.41 2.55 0.57
C GLY A 163 29.76 3.74 -0.29
N ILE A 164 29.63 3.59 -1.59
CA ILE A 164 29.74 4.62 -2.60
C ILE A 164 28.45 4.70 -3.43
N LEU A 165 28.25 5.83 -4.11
CA LEU A 165 27.26 5.90 -5.17
C LEU A 165 27.73 5.05 -6.36
N SER A 166 26.98 4.00 -6.68
CA SER A 166 27.27 3.15 -7.84
C SER A 166 26.68 3.70 -9.13
N ASN A 167 25.56 4.44 -9.04
CA ASN A 167 24.87 5.08 -10.16
C ASN A 167 23.97 6.21 -9.62
N VAL A 168 23.72 7.27 -10.38
CA VAL A 168 22.87 8.40 -9.96
C VAL A 168 21.62 8.60 -10.84
N ASP A 169 21.47 7.77 -11.88
CA ASP A 169 20.50 7.93 -12.96
C ASP A 169 19.75 6.62 -13.28
N ARG A 170 19.46 5.78 -12.27
CA ARG A 170 18.73 4.52 -12.50
C ARG A 170 17.27 4.80 -12.83
N THR A 171 16.82 4.31 -13.99
CA THR A 171 15.45 4.52 -14.51
C THR A 171 14.64 3.24 -14.70
N ASP A 172 15.30 2.08 -14.68
CA ASP A 172 14.81 0.73 -15.00
C ASP A 172 14.03 0.05 -13.88
N LEU A 173 13.73 0.78 -12.81
CA LEU A 173 13.14 0.26 -11.58
C LEU A 173 11.62 0.48 -11.50
N GLY A 174 11.01 1.02 -12.56
CA GLY A 174 9.57 1.32 -12.60
C GLY A 174 9.13 2.44 -11.64
N THR A 175 10.07 3.17 -11.06
CA THR A 175 9.81 4.37 -10.24
C THR A 175 9.44 5.54 -11.14
N PHE A 176 8.66 6.49 -10.61
CA PHE A 176 8.29 7.70 -11.34
C PHE A 176 9.52 8.56 -11.66
N THR A 177 10.38 8.79 -10.67
CA THR A 177 11.66 9.49 -10.85
C THR A 177 12.81 8.54 -11.16
N LYS A 178 13.97 9.09 -11.52
CA LYS A 178 15.23 8.35 -11.39
C LYS A 178 15.59 8.19 -9.92
N VAL A 179 16.38 7.16 -9.61
CA VAL A 179 16.88 6.90 -8.26
C VAL A 179 18.41 6.80 -8.26
N ILE A 180 19.00 7.06 -7.11
CA ILE A 180 20.42 6.86 -6.87
C ILE A 180 20.63 5.43 -6.37
N GLN A 181 21.65 4.76 -6.90
CA GLN A 181 22.10 3.44 -6.49
C GLN A 181 23.33 3.56 -5.60
N THR A 182 23.39 2.77 -4.55
CA THR A 182 24.53 2.65 -3.64
C THR A 182 24.85 1.18 -3.36
N ASP A 183 26.12 0.89 -3.08
CA ASP A 183 26.56 -0.41 -2.54
C ASP A 183 26.57 -0.42 -1.00
N ALA A 184 26.23 0.69 -0.34
CA ALA A 184 25.95 0.71 1.09
C ALA A 184 24.78 -0.24 1.38
N ALA A 185 24.91 -1.03 2.44
CA ALA A 185 23.93 -2.05 2.79
C ALA A 185 22.56 -1.43 3.16
N ILE A 186 21.58 -1.57 2.26
CA ILE A 186 20.18 -1.20 2.50
C ILE A 186 19.38 -2.49 2.78
N ASN A 187 18.95 -2.67 4.03
CA ASN A 187 18.16 -3.81 4.48
C ASN A 187 16.80 -3.35 5.03
N PRO A 188 15.81 -4.24 5.20
CA PRO A 188 14.57 -3.92 5.91
C PRO A 188 14.85 -3.20 7.25
N GLY A 189 14.20 -2.05 7.43
CA GLY A 189 14.43 -1.14 8.55
C GLY A 189 15.33 0.07 8.24
N ASN A 190 16.09 0.07 7.13
CA ASN A 190 16.73 1.29 6.60
C ASN A 190 15.80 2.13 5.73
N SER A 191 14.71 1.54 5.21
CA SER A 191 13.67 2.24 4.44
C SER A 191 13.12 3.43 5.24
N GLY A 192 13.08 4.58 4.59
CA GLY A 192 12.72 5.89 5.12
C GLY A 192 13.87 6.61 5.84
N GLY A 193 14.98 5.93 6.10
CA GLY A 193 16.19 6.53 6.67
C GLY A 193 17.01 7.33 5.63
N PRO A 194 17.94 8.19 6.09
CA PRO A 194 18.75 9.01 5.20
C PRO A 194 19.94 8.25 4.60
N LEU A 195 20.34 8.65 3.39
CA LEU A 195 21.68 8.44 2.85
C LEU A 195 22.47 9.74 3.01
N PHE A 196 23.51 9.74 3.84
CA PHE A 196 24.37 10.90 4.06
C PHE A 196 25.58 10.93 3.12
N ASP A 197 26.02 12.12 2.74
CA ASP A 197 27.33 12.35 2.13
C ASP A 197 28.46 12.38 3.18
N ARG A 198 29.69 12.70 2.73
CA ARG A 198 30.89 12.80 3.57
C ARG A 198 30.82 13.90 4.63
N ASP A 199 29.95 14.90 4.45
CA ASP A 199 29.77 16.02 5.37
C ASP A 199 28.61 15.78 6.36
N GLY A 200 27.94 14.62 6.26
CA GLY A 200 26.77 14.29 7.08
C GLY A 200 25.51 15.03 6.63
N LYS A 201 25.44 15.47 5.36
CA LYS A 201 24.24 16.05 4.76
C LYS A 201 23.47 14.99 4.00
N VAL A 202 22.14 15.02 4.05
CA VAL A 202 21.29 14.01 3.40
C VAL A 202 21.34 14.21 1.89
N LEU A 203 21.74 13.17 1.17
CA LEU A 203 21.73 13.08 -0.28
C LEU A 203 20.50 12.33 -0.81
N GLY A 204 19.90 11.45 -0.01
CA GLY A 204 18.71 10.72 -0.41
C GLY A 204 17.92 10.08 0.73
N LEU A 205 16.71 9.63 0.39
CA LEU A 205 15.79 8.88 1.24
C LEU A 205 15.80 7.40 0.82
N ASN A 206 16.37 6.53 1.65
CA ASN A 206 16.52 5.10 1.36
C ASN A 206 15.14 4.46 1.24
N THR A 207 14.88 3.63 0.22
CA THR A 207 13.53 3.05 0.01
C THR A 207 13.54 1.53 -0.16
N TYR A 208 14.14 1.00 -1.21
CA TYR A 208 14.07 -0.42 -1.54
C TYR A 208 15.45 -1.00 -1.86
N ALA A 209 15.58 -2.31 -1.64
CA ALA A 209 16.70 -3.12 -2.08
C ALA A 209 16.22 -4.12 -3.14
N SER A 210 17.05 -4.41 -4.14
CA SER A 210 16.67 -5.39 -5.16
C SER A 210 16.69 -6.81 -4.58
N GLN A 211 15.55 -7.48 -4.57
CA GLN A 211 15.44 -8.90 -4.23
C GLN A 211 16.36 -9.72 -5.15
N GLY A 212 17.24 -10.54 -4.57
CA GLY A 212 18.17 -11.42 -5.30
C GLY A 212 19.46 -10.77 -5.81
N ALA A 213 19.62 -9.45 -5.72
CA ALA A 213 20.88 -8.77 -6.01
C ALA A 213 21.53 -8.32 -4.70
N ASN A 214 22.40 -9.17 -4.16
CA ASN A 214 23.18 -8.85 -2.96
C ASN A 214 23.92 -7.52 -3.17
N ASN A 215 23.72 -6.56 -2.26
CA ASN A 215 24.39 -5.24 -2.23
C ASN A 215 23.93 -4.19 -3.26
N LEU A 216 22.67 -4.23 -3.74
CA LEU A 216 22.08 -3.11 -4.50
C LEU A 216 21.03 -2.37 -3.66
N GLY A 217 21.42 -1.22 -3.11
CA GLY A 217 20.55 -0.28 -2.43
C GLY A 217 20.10 0.86 -3.34
N PHE A 218 18.86 1.32 -3.16
CA PHE A 218 18.32 2.47 -3.89
C PHE A 218 17.79 3.54 -2.95
N THR A 219 18.01 4.79 -3.34
CA THR A 219 17.59 5.97 -2.59
C THR A 219 16.92 6.98 -3.50
N ILE A 220 15.85 7.59 -3.03
CA ILE A 220 15.17 8.69 -3.71
C ILE A 220 16.04 9.94 -3.52
N PRO A 221 16.41 10.68 -4.58
CA PRO A 221 17.19 11.91 -4.45
C PRO A 221 16.51 12.90 -3.49
N ILE A 222 17.26 13.51 -2.56
CA ILE A 222 16.63 14.34 -1.52
C ILE A 222 15.85 15.53 -2.09
N HIS A 223 16.27 16.08 -3.24
CA HIS A 223 15.58 17.20 -3.88
C HIS A 223 14.16 16.83 -4.35
N VAL A 224 13.91 15.55 -4.68
CA VAL A 224 12.58 15.03 -5.02
C VAL A 224 11.69 15.02 -3.77
N ALA A 225 12.21 14.49 -2.66
CA ALA A 225 11.47 14.44 -1.40
C ALA A 225 11.22 15.85 -0.81
N GLU A 226 12.15 16.78 -0.98
CA GLU A 226 11.98 18.18 -0.58
C GLU A 226 10.86 18.90 -1.34
N GLU A 227 10.70 18.59 -2.63
CA GLU A 227 9.62 19.15 -3.44
C GLU A 227 8.27 18.59 -3.00
N ILE A 228 8.16 17.25 -2.88
CA ILE A 228 6.94 16.57 -2.41
C ILE A 228 6.52 17.05 -1.02
N ARG A 229 7.49 17.28 -0.12
CA ARG A 229 7.23 17.78 1.23
C ARG A 229 6.34 19.02 1.24
N LYS A 230 6.49 19.94 0.27
CA LYS A 230 5.70 21.18 0.20
C LYS A 230 4.21 20.87 0.06
N ASP A 231 3.87 19.95 -0.81
CA ASP A 231 2.48 19.52 -1.04
C ASP A 231 1.94 18.71 0.14
N LEU A 232 2.77 17.82 0.72
CA LEU A 232 2.37 17.05 1.90
C LEU A 232 2.08 17.95 3.09
N MET A 233 2.82 19.05 3.25
CA MET A 233 2.62 20.00 4.34
C MET A 233 1.34 20.84 4.19
N THR A 234 0.92 21.12 2.95
CA THR A 234 -0.20 22.02 2.65
C THR A 234 -1.51 21.29 2.37
N SER A 235 -1.46 20.18 1.65
CA SER A 235 -2.63 19.44 1.15
C SER A 235 -2.74 18.02 1.71
N GLY A 236 -1.68 17.51 2.36
CA GLY A 236 -1.62 16.14 2.87
C GLY A 236 -1.42 15.05 1.82
N ARG A 237 -1.21 15.42 0.55
CA ARG A 237 -0.93 14.51 -0.57
C ARG A 237 0.01 15.17 -1.56
N PHE A 238 0.60 14.40 -2.46
CA PHE A 238 1.40 14.96 -3.56
C PHE A 238 0.45 15.39 -4.68
N ILE A 239 0.56 16.64 -5.13
CA ILE A 239 -0.26 17.15 -6.25
C ILE A 239 0.58 17.03 -7.51
N ARG A 240 0.31 15.99 -8.30
CA ARG A 240 0.99 15.82 -9.59
C ARG A 240 0.33 16.71 -10.64
N ALA A 241 1.10 17.61 -11.21
CA ALA A 241 0.77 18.20 -12.49
C ALA A 241 1.03 17.22 -13.64
N ASP A 242 0.25 17.31 -14.69
CA ASP A 242 0.50 16.67 -15.97
C ASP A 242 -0.09 17.55 -17.09
N VAL A 243 0.33 17.35 -18.34
CA VAL A 243 -0.54 17.69 -19.47
C VAL A 243 -1.18 16.37 -19.88
N PRO A 244 -2.44 16.12 -19.47
CA PRO A 244 -2.98 14.78 -19.45
C PRO A 244 -2.85 14.04 -20.77
N VAL A 245 -2.38 12.80 -20.61
CA VAL A 245 -2.56 11.68 -21.52
C VAL A 245 -1.86 11.79 -22.88
N PHE A 246 -0.57 12.10 -22.84
CA PHE A 246 0.32 11.74 -23.93
C PHE A 246 1.52 10.91 -23.41
N SER A 247 1.83 9.80 -24.09
CA SER A 247 3.02 8.99 -23.79
C SER A 247 4.21 9.65 -24.47
N VAL A 248 5.35 9.66 -23.78
CA VAL A 248 6.58 10.21 -24.32
C VAL A 248 7.74 9.24 -24.20
N SER A 249 8.65 9.34 -25.14
CA SER A 249 9.89 8.61 -25.17
C SER A 249 11.06 9.53 -25.50
N GLU A 250 12.26 9.04 -25.22
CA GLU A 250 13.48 9.69 -25.70
C GLU A 250 13.55 9.60 -27.23
N VAL A 251 14.10 10.62 -27.86
CA VAL A 251 14.36 10.55 -29.30
C VAL A 251 15.51 9.58 -29.53
N TYR A 252 15.26 8.47 -30.22
CA TYR A 252 16.31 7.49 -30.55
C TYR A 252 17.31 8.05 -31.58
N GLU A 253 18.53 7.52 -31.58
CA GLU A 253 19.69 8.09 -32.29
C GLU A 253 19.48 8.30 -33.79
N GLU A 254 18.90 7.34 -34.50
CA GLU A 254 18.66 7.47 -35.93
C GLU A 254 17.63 8.57 -36.24
N MET A 255 16.66 8.81 -35.34
CA MET A 255 15.72 9.92 -35.51
C MET A 255 16.37 11.27 -35.19
N LYS A 256 17.23 11.35 -34.17
CA LYS A 256 18.04 12.55 -33.92
C LYS A 256 18.81 12.98 -35.17
N LEU A 257 19.49 12.02 -35.81
CA LEU A 257 20.23 12.24 -37.06
C LEU A 257 19.33 12.66 -38.22
N ALA A 258 18.18 12.01 -38.40
CA ALA A 258 17.24 12.32 -39.48
C ALA A 258 16.61 13.73 -39.34
N LEU A 259 16.37 14.16 -38.10
CA LEU A 259 15.77 15.47 -37.80
C LEU A 259 16.79 16.60 -37.63
N GLY A 260 18.08 16.26 -37.47
CA GLY A 260 19.12 17.23 -37.13
C GLY A 260 18.94 17.84 -35.74
N VAL A 261 18.46 17.04 -34.77
CA VAL A 261 18.27 17.47 -33.37
C VAL A 261 19.15 16.64 -32.43
N GLU A 262 19.77 17.29 -31.45
CA GLU A 262 20.57 16.58 -30.43
C GLU A 262 19.72 16.13 -29.23
N ARG A 263 18.67 16.89 -28.93
CA ARG A 263 17.82 16.72 -27.74
C ARG A 263 16.36 16.92 -28.12
N GLY A 264 15.48 16.19 -27.44
CA GLY A 264 14.05 16.30 -27.64
C GLY A 264 13.27 15.23 -26.91
N VAL A 265 11.95 15.38 -26.96
CA VAL A 265 11.00 14.40 -26.41
C VAL A 265 10.07 13.98 -27.54
N LEU A 266 10.05 12.69 -27.85
CA LEU A 266 9.12 12.14 -28.84
C LEU A 266 7.75 11.95 -28.17
N VAL A 267 6.71 12.47 -28.80
CA VAL A 267 5.32 12.21 -28.44
C VAL A 267 4.88 10.90 -29.09
N ASP A 268 4.74 9.83 -28.31
CA ASP A 268 4.35 8.51 -28.82
C ASP A 268 2.85 8.43 -29.10
N TYR A 269 2.04 9.06 -28.24
CA TYR A 269 0.60 8.98 -28.26
C TYR A 269 0.01 10.23 -27.63
N VAL A 270 -1.11 10.74 -28.14
CA VAL A 270 -1.92 11.80 -27.52
C VAL A 270 -3.35 11.27 -27.46
N MET A 271 -3.98 11.26 -26.29
CA MET A 271 -5.38 10.85 -26.16
C MET A 271 -6.30 11.97 -26.63
N GLU A 272 -7.35 11.58 -27.35
CA GLU A 272 -8.42 12.47 -27.80
C GLU A 272 -9.11 13.16 -26.62
N ASN A 273 -9.64 14.37 -26.86
CA ASN A 273 -10.39 15.16 -25.88
C ASN A 273 -9.59 15.59 -24.63
N THR A 274 -8.26 15.58 -24.72
CA THR A 274 -7.37 16.07 -23.65
C THR A 274 -6.87 17.49 -23.91
N PRO A 275 -6.25 18.16 -22.91
CA PRO A 275 -5.61 19.45 -23.13
C PRO A 275 -4.49 19.40 -24.18
N ALA A 276 -3.74 18.29 -24.26
CA ALA A 276 -2.72 18.09 -25.29
C ALA A 276 -3.34 18.03 -26.70
N ASP A 277 -4.41 17.25 -26.86
CA ASP A 277 -5.15 17.14 -28.13
C ASP A 277 -5.79 18.47 -28.53
N SER A 278 -6.45 19.15 -27.57
CA SER A 278 -7.07 20.46 -27.79
C SER A 278 -6.04 21.55 -28.16
N ALA A 279 -4.82 21.45 -27.64
CA ALA A 279 -3.70 22.31 -28.01
C ALA A 279 -3.11 21.97 -29.40
N GLY A 280 -3.54 20.86 -29.99
CA GLY A 280 -3.15 20.39 -31.31
C GLY A 280 -1.85 19.59 -31.33
N LEU A 281 -1.38 19.06 -30.19
CA LEU A 281 -0.25 18.13 -30.11
C LEU A 281 -0.61 16.80 -30.80
N ARG A 282 0.35 16.12 -31.42
CA ARG A 282 0.10 14.88 -32.17
C ARG A 282 1.17 13.83 -31.91
N ALA A 283 0.79 12.56 -32.00
CA ALA A 283 1.74 11.46 -32.08
C ALA A 283 2.73 11.67 -33.24
N GLY A 284 4.02 11.43 -32.96
CA GLY A 284 5.14 11.67 -33.87
C GLY A 284 5.70 13.09 -33.84
N ASP A 285 5.11 14.02 -33.08
CA ASP A 285 5.75 15.30 -32.79
C ASP A 285 7.02 15.07 -31.96
N VAL A 286 8.06 15.86 -32.23
CA VAL A 286 9.27 15.91 -31.40
C VAL A 286 9.35 17.28 -30.73
N ILE A 287 9.13 17.32 -29.42
CA ILE A 287 9.27 18.55 -28.63
C ILE A 287 10.75 18.91 -28.58
N ILE A 288 11.11 20.11 -29.06
CA ILE A 288 12.48 20.60 -29.14
C ILE A 288 12.73 21.84 -28.26
N ARG A 289 11.67 22.55 -27.87
CA ARG A 289 11.74 23.62 -26.86
C ARG A 289 10.54 23.58 -25.92
N GLN A 290 10.76 23.97 -24.67
CA GLN A 290 9.74 24.21 -23.66
C GLN A 290 9.96 25.60 -23.04
N ASN A 291 8.93 26.44 -23.03
CA ASN A 291 8.96 27.79 -22.47
C ASN A 291 10.17 28.62 -22.96
N GLY A 292 10.46 28.53 -24.26
CA GLY A 292 11.58 29.21 -24.91
C GLY A 292 12.97 28.58 -24.70
N GLN A 293 13.10 27.57 -23.83
CA GLN A 293 14.37 26.86 -23.59
C GLN A 293 14.45 25.58 -24.43
N PRO A 294 15.63 25.22 -24.98
CA PRO A 294 15.83 23.92 -25.63
C PRO A 294 15.53 22.75 -24.68
N MET A 295 14.99 21.66 -25.22
CA MET A 295 14.78 20.44 -24.42
C MET A 295 16.11 19.90 -23.89
N ALA A 296 16.09 19.46 -22.64
CA ALA A 296 17.25 18.84 -22.00
C ALA A 296 17.39 17.35 -22.32
N ALA A 297 16.30 16.65 -22.66
CA ALA A 297 16.33 15.20 -22.81
C ALA A 297 17.13 14.74 -24.04
N ALA A 298 18.28 14.09 -23.81
CA ALA A 298 18.99 13.27 -24.80
C ALA A 298 18.95 11.77 -24.44
N THR A 299 18.68 11.47 -23.16
CA THR A 299 18.66 10.13 -22.56
C THR A 299 17.41 9.91 -21.72
N GLN A 300 17.12 8.65 -21.40
CA GLN A 300 15.98 8.26 -20.57
C GLN A 300 16.03 8.87 -19.17
N ALA A 301 17.23 9.09 -18.62
CA ALA A 301 17.40 9.75 -17.33
C ALA A 301 17.00 11.24 -17.41
N GLU A 302 17.48 11.95 -18.43
CA GLU A 302 17.12 13.35 -18.65
C GLU A 302 15.63 13.50 -19.04
N LEU A 303 15.03 12.50 -19.72
CA LEU A 303 13.60 12.47 -19.97
C LEU A 303 12.81 12.42 -18.66
N LYS A 304 13.23 11.57 -17.69
CA LYS A 304 12.59 11.55 -16.36
C LYS A 304 12.73 12.88 -15.64
N ASP A 305 13.85 13.58 -15.78
CA ASP A 305 14.03 14.92 -15.19
C ASP A 305 13.10 15.95 -15.83
N VAL A 306 12.88 15.89 -17.15
CA VAL A 306 11.89 16.72 -17.85
C VAL A 306 10.47 16.43 -17.37
N ILE A 307 10.09 15.15 -17.27
CA ILE A 307 8.76 14.75 -16.78
C ILE A 307 8.57 15.20 -15.33
N TRP A 308 9.59 15.01 -14.48
CA TRP A 308 9.56 15.47 -13.09
C TRP A 308 9.38 16.98 -12.98
N ALA A 309 10.13 17.76 -13.78
CA ALA A 309 10.02 19.22 -13.79
C ALA A 309 8.63 19.72 -14.23
N LEU A 310 7.94 18.99 -15.12
CA LEU A 310 6.54 19.25 -15.46
C LEU A 310 5.59 18.86 -14.32
N THR A 311 5.88 17.75 -13.65
CA THR A 311 5.00 17.17 -12.60
C THR A 311 4.88 18.04 -11.36
N ILE A 312 5.90 18.84 -11.07
CA ILE A 312 5.95 19.72 -9.89
C ILE A 312 5.46 21.14 -10.19
N LEU A 313 4.91 21.39 -11.38
CA LEU A 313 4.26 22.66 -11.69
C LEU A 313 2.89 22.75 -11.02
N GLU A 314 2.41 23.97 -10.80
CA GLU A 314 1.06 24.17 -10.30
C GLU A 314 0.02 23.88 -11.40
N PRO A 315 -1.07 23.14 -11.11
CA PRO A 315 -2.20 23.01 -12.02
C PRO A 315 -2.73 24.38 -12.46
N GLY A 316 -3.02 24.53 -13.75
CA GLY A 316 -3.40 25.80 -14.39
C GLY A 316 -2.23 26.57 -15.01
N THR A 317 -0.98 26.14 -14.79
CA THR A 317 0.20 26.75 -15.43
C THR A 317 0.17 26.53 -16.95
N PRO A 318 0.29 27.57 -17.78
CA PRO A 318 0.44 27.40 -19.23
C PRO A 318 1.84 26.88 -19.54
N VAL A 319 1.92 25.91 -20.46
CA VAL A 319 3.19 25.37 -20.97
C VAL A 319 3.21 25.54 -22.49
N GLU A 320 4.29 26.16 -22.95
CA GLU A 320 4.56 26.40 -24.35
C GLU A 320 5.59 25.38 -24.85
N TRP A 321 5.25 24.66 -25.92
CA TRP A 321 6.17 23.79 -26.63
C TRP A 321 6.39 24.26 -28.06
N VAL A 322 7.62 24.10 -28.53
CA VAL A 322 7.92 24.11 -29.96
C VAL A 322 8.22 22.67 -30.37
N VAL A 323 7.46 22.15 -31.31
CA VAL A 323 7.58 20.77 -31.79
C VAL A 323 8.00 20.73 -33.25
N LEU A 324 8.81 19.74 -33.63
CA LEU A 324 9.02 19.36 -35.02
C LEU A 324 7.92 18.39 -35.42
N ARG A 325 7.08 18.81 -36.38
CA ARG A 325 6.01 18.00 -36.94
C ARG A 325 6.30 17.65 -38.39
N LYS A 326 6.11 16.38 -38.75
CA LYS A 326 6.20 15.93 -40.14
C LYS A 326 5.02 16.47 -40.96
N ASP A 327 5.33 17.17 -42.04
CA ASP A 327 4.37 17.70 -43.02
C ASP A 327 4.86 17.31 -44.43
N GLY A 328 4.28 16.24 -44.97
CA GLY A 328 4.76 15.60 -46.19
C GLY A 328 6.18 15.04 -46.01
N ASN A 329 7.12 15.54 -46.82
CA ASN A 329 8.53 15.14 -46.79
C ASN A 329 9.43 16.07 -45.94
N ALA A 330 8.87 17.09 -45.28
CA ALA A 330 9.62 18.05 -44.47
C ALA A 330 9.14 18.05 -43.02
N TYR A 331 9.99 18.52 -42.12
CA TYR A 331 9.60 18.85 -40.74
C TYR A 331 9.42 20.36 -40.61
N LYS A 332 8.41 20.78 -39.85
CA LYS A 332 8.13 22.18 -39.55
C LYS A 332 8.03 22.37 -38.05
N GLU A 333 8.51 23.51 -37.57
CA GLU A 333 8.27 23.94 -36.20
C GLU A 333 6.80 24.36 -36.05
N VAL A 334 6.13 23.80 -35.05
CA VAL A 334 4.77 24.16 -34.66
C VAL A 334 4.79 24.56 -33.19
N LYS A 335 4.16 25.69 -32.89
CA LYS A 335 3.99 26.17 -31.52
C LYS A 335 2.72 25.58 -30.93
N ILE A 336 2.86 24.93 -29.78
CA ILE A 336 1.78 24.30 -29.01
C ILE A 336 1.69 25.01 -27.66
N LEU A 337 0.48 25.41 -27.27
CA LEU A 337 0.21 26.00 -25.96
C LEU A 337 -0.83 25.13 -25.26
N ALA A 338 -0.41 24.46 -24.20
CA ALA A 338 -1.27 23.63 -23.38
C ALA A 338 -1.34 24.19 -21.95
N THR A 339 -2.34 23.75 -21.20
CA THR A 339 -2.47 24.08 -19.78
C THR A 339 -2.26 22.82 -18.97
N ILE A 340 -1.36 22.89 -18.00
CA ILE A 340 -1.13 21.83 -17.03
C ILE A 340 -2.40 21.62 -16.21
N GLN A 341 -2.75 20.37 -15.97
CA GLN A 341 -3.84 19.97 -15.09
C GLN A 341 -3.31 19.10 -13.97
N GLU A 342 -4.13 18.91 -12.94
CA GLU A 342 -3.86 17.88 -11.97
C GLU A 342 -4.02 16.50 -12.62
N ALA A 343 -3.02 15.64 -12.44
CA ALA A 343 -3.04 14.28 -12.96
C ALA A 343 -4.08 13.43 -12.21
N GLU A 344 -4.71 12.51 -12.92
CA GLU A 344 -5.55 11.49 -12.29
C GLU A 344 -4.74 10.63 -11.31
N PRO A 345 -5.38 9.99 -10.31
CA PRO A 345 -4.71 9.09 -9.39
C PRO A 345 -4.03 7.94 -10.13
N MET A 346 -2.82 7.58 -9.71
CA MET A 346 -2.04 6.56 -10.40
C MET A 346 -2.56 5.15 -10.10
N PRO A 347 -2.67 4.28 -11.11
CA PRO A 347 -2.93 2.87 -10.88
C PRO A 347 -1.75 2.20 -10.18
N GLY A 348 -2.04 1.08 -9.52
CA GLY A 348 -1.02 0.26 -8.90
C GLY A 348 -0.02 -0.31 -9.91
N THR A 349 1.22 -0.48 -9.45
CA THR A 349 2.31 -1.16 -10.14
C THR A 349 2.74 -2.37 -9.32
N GLN A 350 3.63 -3.21 -9.87
CA GLN A 350 4.15 -4.37 -9.12
C GLN A 350 4.85 -3.99 -7.80
N ARG A 351 5.43 -2.78 -7.72
CA ARG A 351 6.21 -2.34 -6.55
C ARG A 351 5.44 -1.41 -5.61
N PHE A 352 4.51 -0.63 -6.15
CA PHE A 352 3.75 0.34 -5.40
C PHE A 352 2.26 0.14 -5.65
N PRO A 353 1.41 0.14 -4.61
CA PRO A 353 -0.02 -0.09 -4.72
C PRO A 353 -0.76 0.99 -5.53
N GLY A 354 -0.13 2.13 -5.81
CA GLY A 354 -0.76 3.28 -6.48
C GLY A 354 -1.56 4.15 -5.50
N GLU A 355 -2.50 4.92 -6.03
CA GLU A 355 -3.38 5.83 -5.29
C GLU A 355 -4.86 5.50 -5.47
N LEU A 356 -5.20 4.72 -6.49
CA LEU A 356 -6.59 4.35 -6.77
C LEU A 356 -7.12 3.41 -5.69
N LYS A 357 -8.27 3.80 -5.12
CA LYS A 357 -9.01 2.94 -4.20
C LYS A 357 -9.64 1.79 -4.96
N THR A 358 -9.60 0.62 -4.35
CA THR A 358 -10.25 -0.57 -4.87
C THR A 358 -11.37 -0.95 -3.93
N GLN A 359 -12.60 -1.05 -4.43
CA GLN A 359 -13.68 -1.63 -3.64
C GLN A 359 -13.77 -3.13 -3.92
N LYS A 360 -13.94 -3.93 -2.87
CA LYS A 360 -14.08 -5.39 -3.01
C LYS A 360 -15.36 -5.88 -2.34
N LEU A 361 -16.04 -6.80 -3.02
CA LEU A 361 -17.22 -7.50 -2.54
C LEU A 361 -16.96 -9.03 -2.60
N ASP A 362 -16.60 -9.61 -1.45
CA ASP A 362 -16.19 -11.02 -1.33
C ASP A 362 -17.33 -11.97 -1.66
N ALA A 363 -18.56 -11.64 -1.24
CA ALA A 363 -19.75 -12.47 -1.49
C ALA A 363 -20.00 -12.80 -2.97
N VAL A 364 -19.61 -11.89 -3.89
CA VAL A 364 -19.69 -12.11 -5.34
C VAL A 364 -18.31 -12.32 -5.98
N GLY A 365 -17.23 -12.22 -5.21
CA GLY A 365 -15.83 -12.32 -5.64
C GLY A 365 -15.44 -11.28 -6.68
N LEU A 366 -15.89 -10.03 -6.50
CA LEU A 366 -15.62 -8.92 -7.43
C LEU A 366 -14.81 -7.84 -6.72
N SER A 367 -13.74 -7.37 -7.35
CA SER A 367 -13.10 -6.11 -7.00
C SER A 367 -13.07 -5.16 -8.18
N PHE A 368 -13.26 -3.88 -7.89
CA PHE A 368 -13.49 -2.84 -8.88
C PHE A 368 -13.00 -1.49 -8.38
N MET A 369 -12.77 -0.57 -9.30
CA MET A 369 -12.24 0.76 -9.02
C MET A 369 -12.73 1.76 -10.06
N ASP A 370 -12.54 3.04 -9.78
CA ASP A 370 -12.76 4.07 -10.80
C ASP A 370 -11.79 3.87 -11.96
N ILE A 371 -12.28 4.16 -13.16
CA ILE A 371 -11.47 4.14 -14.36
C ILE A 371 -10.77 5.49 -14.53
N VAL A 372 -9.48 5.43 -14.87
CA VAL A 372 -8.66 6.60 -15.22
C VAL A 372 -8.13 6.43 -16.64
N SER A 373 -7.71 7.52 -17.26
CA SER A 373 -7.16 7.58 -18.62
C SER A 373 -6.02 6.58 -18.84
N THR A 374 -5.15 6.40 -17.84
CA THR A 374 -4.06 5.40 -17.90
C THR A 374 -4.60 3.97 -18.10
N HIS A 375 -5.70 3.59 -17.44
CA HIS A 375 -6.35 2.29 -17.67
C HIS A 375 -6.89 2.18 -19.10
N ARG A 376 -7.48 3.27 -19.62
CA ARG A 376 -8.00 3.29 -20.99
C ARG A 376 -6.91 3.01 -22.02
N ILE A 377 -5.73 3.59 -21.84
CA ILE A 377 -4.55 3.32 -22.68
C ILE A 377 -4.10 1.87 -22.51
N MET A 378 -3.80 1.44 -21.27
CA MET A 378 -3.22 0.11 -21.00
C MET A 378 -4.09 -1.04 -21.51
N HIS A 379 -5.40 -0.87 -21.50
CA HIS A 379 -6.36 -1.92 -21.88
C HIS A 379 -7.02 -1.67 -23.25
N GLY A 380 -6.68 -0.59 -23.95
CA GLY A 380 -7.25 -0.24 -25.25
C GLY A 380 -8.76 -0.02 -25.20
N LEU A 381 -9.22 0.73 -24.19
CA LEU A 381 -10.63 0.97 -23.90
C LEU A 381 -11.09 2.28 -24.54
N GLN A 382 -12.37 2.36 -24.90
CA GLN A 382 -13.02 3.61 -25.32
C GLN A 382 -13.25 4.52 -24.12
N ASP A 383 -13.65 5.78 -24.37
CA ASP A 383 -14.03 6.73 -23.32
C ASP A 383 -15.46 6.49 -22.77
N ASP A 384 -15.87 5.22 -22.70
CA ASP A 384 -17.14 4.85 -22.09
C ASP A 384 -17.09 5.15 -20.58
N PRO A 385 -18.16 5.73 -20.00
CA PRO A 385 -18.29 5.86 -18.55
C PRO A 385 -18.52 4.49 -17.91
N GLY A 386 -18.13 4.35 -16.65
CA GLY A 386 -18.32 3.11 -15.89
C GLY A 386 -17.21 2.86 -14.88
N ILE A 387 -17.16 1.64 -14.37
CA ILE A 387 -16.12 1.20 -13.43
C ILE A 387 -15.21 0.16 -14.07
N LEU A 388 -13.94 0.13 -13.65
CA LEU A 388 -13.01 -0.90 -14.06
C LEU A 388 -13.16 -2.12 -13.13
N VAL A 389 -13.34 -3.30 -13.71
CA VAL A 389 -13.16 -4.57 -13.00
C VAL A 389 -11.68 -4.75 -12.74
N HIS A 390 -11.27 -4.67 -11.48
CA HIS A 390 -9.90 -4.91 -11.06
C HIS A 390 -9.59 -6.40 -11.08
N ALA A 391 -10.43 -7.21 -10.45
CA ALA A 391 -10.34 -8.66 -10.51
C ALA A 391 -11.71 -9.34 -10.28
N ALA A 392 -11.82 -10.56 -10.80
CA ALA A 392 -12.86 -11.51 -10.45
C ALA A 392 -12.18 -12.74 -9.82
N GLU A 393 -12.63 -13.14 -8.64
CA GLU A 393 -12.05 -14.27 -7.92
C GLU A 393 -12.45 -15.61 -8.54
N LYS A 394 -11.54 -16.57 -8.53
CA LYS A 394 -11.76 -17.90 -9.12
C LYS A 394 -12.90 -18.64 -8.39
N GLY A 395 -13.83 -19.19 -9.15
CA GLY A 395 -15.00 -19.91 -8.67
C GLY A 395 -16.12 -19.01 -8.11
N SER A 396 -15.99 -17.69 -8.23
CA SER A 396 -16.98 -16.73 -7.72
C SER A 396 -18.12 -16.48 -8.70
N PRO A 397 -19.26 -15.93 -8.23
CA PRO A 397 -20.31 -15.40 -9.11
C PRO A 397 -19.78 -14.47 -10.20
N ALA A 398 -18.81 -13.61 -9.90
CA ALA A 398 -18.23 -12.68 -10.87
C ALA A 398 -17.46 -13.41 -11.99
N GLU A 399 -16.63 -14.41 -11.65
CA GLU A 399 -15.92 -15.20 -12.67
C GLU A 399 -16.91 -16.04 -13.50
N MET A 400 -17.95 -16.60 -12.87
CA MET A 400 -19.00 -17.36 -13.56
C MET A 400 -19.83 -16.48 -14.50
N ALA A 401 -19.97 -15.19 -14.20
CA ALA A 401 -20.51 -14.16 -15.08
C ALA A 401 -19.49 -13.72 -16.16
N GLU A 402 -18.38 -14.44 -16.30
CA GLU A 402 -17.27 -14.14 -17.22
C GLU A 402 -16.66 -12.75 -17.04
N LEU A 403 -16.79 -12.10 -15.88
CA LEU A 403 -16.11 -10.84 -15.60
C LEU A 403 -14.60 -11.10 -15.46
N ARG A 404 -13.78 -10.18 -15.98
CA ARG A 404 -12.32 -10.29 -16.00
C ARG A 404 -11.69 -8.94 -15.65
N GLY A 405 -10.48 -9.01 -15.08
CA GLY A 405 -9.65 -7.82 -14.91
C GLY A 405 -9.48 -7.08 -16.23
N GLY A 406 -9.75 -5.78 -16.22
CA GLY A 406 -9.70 -4.91 -17.41
C GLY A 406 -11.04 -4.72 -18.14
N ASP A 407 -12.11 -5.38 -17.74
CA ASP A 407 -13.46 -5.07 -18.24
C ASP A 407 -13.97 -3.75 -17.65
N ILE A 408 -14.75 -2.98 -18.40
CA ILE A 408 -15.50 -1.82 -17.87
C ILE A 408 -16.95 -2.21 -17.69
N VAL A 409 -17.51 -2.12 -16.48
CA VAL A 409 -18.97 -2.23 -16.32
C VAL A 409 -19.61 -0.88 -16.61
N THR A 410 -20.48 -0.85 -17.61
CA THR A 410 -21.20 0.36 -18.06
C THR A 410 -22.65 0.38 -17.60
N HIS A 411 -23.26 -0.79 -17.37
CA HIS A 411 -24.64 -0.89 -16.91
C HIS A 411 -24.83 -2.06 -15.93
N VAL A 412 -25.71 -1.88 -14.95
CA VAL A 412 -26.12 -2.89 -13.96
C VAL A 412 -27.63 -2.80 -13.73
N GLY A 413 -28.34 -3.92 -13.87
CA GLY A 413 -29.80 -3.97 -13.76
C GLY A 413 -30.50 -3.00 -14.73
N GLY A 414 -29.93 -2.83 -15.93
CA GLY A 414 -30.45 -1.93 -16.97
C GLY A 414 -30.15 -0.44 -16.76
N LEU A 415 -29.57 -0.02 -15.63
CA LEU A 415 -29.17 1.37 -15.40
C LEU A 415 -27.70 1.59 -15.77
N GLN A 416 -27.41 2.71 -16.41
CA GLN A 416 -26.04 3.14 -16.70
C GLN A 416 -25.34 3.54 -15.40
N VAL A 417 -24.07 3.15 -15.27
CA VAL A 417 -23.20 3.53 -14.16
C VAL A 417 -22.02 4.32 -14.71
N THR A 418 -21.53 5.30 -13.95
CA THR A 418 -20.48 6.23 -14.38
C THR A 418 -19.21 6.13 -13.55
N ASP A 419 -19.33 5.62 -12.33
CA ASP A 419 -18.30 5.65 -11.28
C ASP A 419 -18.60 4.57 -10.22
N VAL A 420 -17.66 4.36 -9.30
CA VAL A 420 -17.81 3.39 -8.20
C VAL A 420 -19.04 3.65 -7.36
N ALA A 421 -19.38 4.92 -7.10
CA ALA A 421 -20.51 5.27 -6.24
C ALA A 421 -21.85 4.82 -6.84
N SER A 422 -22.11 5.17 -8.10
CA SER A 422 -23.32 4.78 -8.85
C SER A 422 -23.40 3.28 -9.06
N PHE A 423 -22.27 2.63 -9.35
CA PHE A 423 -22.21 1.17 -9.47
C PHE A 423 -22.56 0.47 -8.15
N SER A 424 -21.94 0.86 -7.04
CA SER A 424 -22.14 0.22 -5.74
C SER A 424 -23.54 0.45 -5.21
N GLN A 425 -24.07 1.67 -5.34
CA GLN A 425 -25.45 1.96 -4.98
C GLN A 425 -26.44 1.07 -5.75
N GLN A 426 -26.26 0.94 -7.06
CA GLN A 426 -27.15 0.14 -7.90
C GLN A 426 -27.04 -1.36 -7.59
N LEU A 427 -25.80 -1.87 -7.48
CA LEU A 427 -25.56 -3.27 -7.17
C LEU A 427 -26.11 -3.64 -5.79
N GLU A 428 -25.87 -2.83 -4.76
CA GLU A 428 -26.39 -3.05 -3.41
C GLU A 428 -27.93 -3.01 -3.38
N SER A 429 -28.58 -2.13 -4.16
CA SER A 429 -30.03 -2.09 -4.28
C SER A 429 -30.60 -3.42 -4.81
N LEU A 430 -29.96 -3.99 -5.84
CA LEU A 430 -30.37 -5.27 -6.43
C LEU A 430 -30.06 -6.46 -5.50
N LEU A 431 -28.92 -6.41 -4.80
CA LEU A 431 -28.57 -7.42 -3.81
C LEU A 431 -29.50 -7.43 -2.61
N SER A 432 -29.92 -6.25 -2.13
CA SER A 432 -30.85 -6.12 -0.99
C SER A 432 -32.25 -6.63 -1.29
N THR A 433 -32.65 -6.63 -2.56
CA THR A 433 -33.90 -7.22 -3.05
C THR A 433 -33.76 -8.70 -3.41
N GLN A 434 -32.56 -9.27 -3.19
CA GLN A 434 -32.24 -10.68 -3.42
C GLN A 434 -32.46 -11.12 -4.87
N GLU A 435 -32.17 -10.23 -5.84
CA GLU A 435 -32.30 -10.52 -7.26
C GLU A 435 -31.45 -11.72 -7.69
N LYS A 436 -32.12 -12.76 -8.18
CA LYS A 436 -31.44 -14.02 -8.55
C LYS A 436 -30.46 -13.85 -9.72
N TYR A 437 -30.76 -12.91 -10.62
CA TYR A 437 -30.01 -12.64 -11.84
C TYR A 437 -29.91 -11.13 -12.02
N ILE A 438 -28.68 -10.63 -12.04
CA ILE A 438 -28.40 -9.21 -12.20
C ILE A 438 -27.78 -9.02 -13.59
N ASP A 439 -28.53 -8.39 -14.49
CA ASP A 439 -28.07 -8.09 -15.84
C ASP A 439 -26.92 -7.07 -15.80
N MET A 440 -25.86 -7.31 -16.56
CA MET A 440 -24.74 -6.39 -16.68
C MET A 440 -24.36 -6.19 -18.15
N THR A 441 -23.96 -4.96 -18.49
CA THR A 441 -23.31 -4.68 -19.78
C THR A 441 -21.88 -4.21 -19.53
N ILE A 442 -20.93 -4.95 -20.10
CA ILE A 442 -19.51 -4.65 -19.99
C ILE A 442 -18.91 -4.23 -21.33
N ARG A 443 -17.84 -3.46 -21.28
CA ARG A 443 -16.93 -3.22 -22.40
C ARG A 443 -15.66 -4.00 -22.16
N ARG A 444 -15.34 -4.86 -23.12
CA ARG A 444 -14.07 -5.60 -23.15
C ARG A 444 -13.32 -5.14 -24.38
N ARG A 445 -12.29 -4.31 -24.18
CA ARG A 445 -11.62 -3.61 -25.29
C ARG A 445 -12.65 -2.81 -26.09
N GLN A 446 -12.88 -3.18 -27.36
CA GLN A 446 -13.78 -2.48 -28.29
C GLN A 446 -15.16 -3.14 -28.43
N ILE A 447 -15.41 -4.26 -27.74
CA ILE A 447 -16.69 -4.98 -27.85
C ILE A 447 -17.55 -4.76 -26.61
N SER A 448 -18.87 -4.64 -26.83
CA SER A 448 -19.86 -4.67 -25.76
C SER A 448 -20.35 -6.10 -25.55
N VAL A 449 -20.35 -6.56 -24.32
CA VAL A 449 -20.78 -7.90 -23.92
C VAL A 449 -21.87 -7.77 -22.86
N LYS A 450 -22.96 -8.50 -23.05
CA LYS A 450 -23.97 -8.66 -22.01
C LYS A 450 -23.66 -9.90 -21.21
N THR A 451 -23.76 -9.80 -19.89
CA THR A 451 -23.59 -10.92 -18.97
C THR A 451 -24.60 -10.82 -17.82
N VAL A 452 -24.66 -11.85 -17.00
CA VAL A 452 -25.56 -11.95 -15.86
C VAL A 452 -24.76 -12.41 -14.65
N LEU A 453 -24.76 -11.58 -13.60
CA LEU A 453 -24.23 -11.94 -12.30
C LEU A 453 -25.30 -12.72 -11.53
N ALA A 454 -24.94 -13.87 -10.95
CA ALA A 454 -25.84 -14.72 -10.15
C ALA A 454 -25.30 -14.87 -8.72
N PRO A 455 -25.67 -13.97 -7.78
CA PRO A 455 -25.16 -13.99 -6.41
C PRO A 455 -25.59 -15.23 -5.61
N TYR A 456 -24.83 -15.55 -4.56
CA TYR A 456 -25.19 -16.57 -3.57
C TYR A 456 -25.63 -15.92 -2.25
N TYR A 457 -26.90 -16.08 -1.91
CA TYR A 457 -27.50 -15.48 -0.72
C TYR A 457 -27.46 -16.45 0.48
N ASP A 458 -26.28 -16.67 1.05
CA ASP A 458 -26.08 -17.59 2.17
C ASP A 458 -26.87 -17.22 3.44
N LEU A 459 -27.27 -15.96 3.59
CA LEU A 459 -28.06 -15.42 4.68
C LEU A 459 -29.50 -15.12 4.27
N MET A 460 -29.98 -15.66 3.14
CA MET A 460 -31.35 -15.46 2.68
C MET A 460 -32.37 -15.83 3.76
N GLY A 461 -33.25 -14.88 4.09
CA GLY A 461 -34.29 -15.04 5.11
C GLY A 461 -33.79 -14.92 6.56
N LYS A 462 -32.50 -14.61 6.79
CA LYS A 462 -31.95 -14.35 8.12
C LYS A 462 -32.11 -12.88 8.48
N ARG A 463 -32.69 -12.63 9.65
CA ARG A 463 -32.82 -11.30 10.27
C ARG A 463 -31.56 -11.01 11.06
N VAL A 464 -30.76 -10.08 10.55
CA VAL A 464 -29.46 -9.73 11.12
C VAL A 464 -29.56 -8.36 11.77
N LEU A 465 -29.28 -8.32 13.06
CA LEU A 465 -29.18 -7.08 13.83
C LEU A 465 -27.72 -6.70 13.99
N VAL A 466 -27.35 -5.52 13.53
CA VAL A 466 -26.02 -4.95 13.72
C VAL A 466 -26.14 -3.82 14.74
N VAL A 467 -25.51 -4.01 15.90
CA VAL A 467 -25.42 -2.99 16.94
C VAL A 467 -24.17 -2.16 16.68
N VAL A 468 -24.39 -0.88 16.37
CA VAL A 468 -23.33 0.08 16.04
C VAL A 468 -23.04 0.97 17.25
N PRO A 469 -21.75 1.28 17.51
CA PRO A 469 -21.36 2.25 18.53
C PRO A 469 -21.77 3.69 18.14
N SER A 470 -21.58 4.62 19.07
CA SER A 470 -21.91 6.03 18.83
C SER A 470 -20.91 6.69 17.88
N ASP A 471 -19.65 6.28 17.92
CA ASP A 471 -18.63 6.63 16.94
C ASP A 471 -18.59 5.61 15.80
N GLU A 472 -18.33 6.07 14.58
CA GLU A 472 -18.43 5.24 13.38
C GLU A 472 -17.20 4.33 13.20
N PRO A 473 -17.35 2.99 13.19
CA PRO A 473 -16.25 2.09 12.89
C PRO A 473 -15.82 2.21 11.43
N ARG A 474 -14.52 2.31 11.16
CA ARG A 474 -13.96 2.43 9.79
C ARG A 474 -14.35 1.30 8.82
N TYR A 475 -14.77 0.17 9.35
CA TYR A 475 -15.15 -1.03 8.60
C TYR A 475 -16.67 -1.25 8.51
N LEU A 476 -17.48 -0.28 8.96
CA LEU A 476 -18.94 -0.40 8.93
C LEU A 476 -19.49 -0.54 7.51
N ASP A 477 -18.94 0.20 6.53
CA ASP A 477 -19.32 0.04 5.12
C ASP A 477 -19.09 -1.40 4.61
N LEU A 478 -17.98 -2.01 5.04
CA LEU A 478 -17.59 -3.37 4.67
C LEU A 478 -18.57 -4.38 5.25
N VAL A 479 -18.90 -4.25 6.54
CA VAL A 479 -19.89 -5.10 7.21
C VAL A 479 -21.24 -4.99 6.51
N ARG A 480 -21.71 -3.77 6.24
CA ARG A 480 -23.00 -3.52 5.59
C ARG A 480 -23.07 -4.17 4.20
N ARG A 481 -22.12 -3.86 3.31
CA ARG A 481 -22.17 -4.34 1.92
C ARG A 481 -22.02 -5.85 1.80
N GLU A 482 -21.16 -6.49 2.60
CA GLU A 482 -20.98 -7.95 2.56
C GLU A 482 -22.24 -8.68 3.04
N LEU A 483 -22.85 -8.21 4.14
CA LEU A 483 -24.08 -8.83 4.64
C LEU A 483 -25.26 -8.66 3.66
N ILE A 484 -25.39 -7.49 3.02
CA ILE A 484 -26.35 -7.27 1.93
C ILE A 484 -26.09 -8.24 0.79
N ALA A 485 -24.84 -8.42 0.39
CA ALA A 485 -24.49 -9.29 -0.71
C ALA A 485 -24.72 -10.78 -0.43
N HIS A 486 -24.65 -11.19 0.84
CA HIS A 486 -25.10 -12.51 1.30
C HIS A 486 -26.62 -12.60 1.52
N GLY A 487 -27.39 -11.54 1.25
CA GLY A 487 -28.86 -11.53 1.27
C GLY A 487 -29.47 -11.38 2.66
N ALA A 488 -28.73 -10.86 3.63
CA ALA A 488 -29.22 -10.64 4.98
C ALA A 488 -30.31 -9.55 5.05
N MET A 489 -31.32 -9.78 5.89
CA MET A 489 -32.30 -8.74 6.25
C MET A 489 -31.73 -7.89 7.38
N LEU A 490 -31.08 -6.77 7.02
CA LEU A 490 -30.35 -5.94 7.97
C LEU A 490 -31.25 -4.99 8.78
N THR A 491 -30.99 -4.91 10.07
CA THR A 491 -31.43 -3.81 10.94
C THR A 491 -30.22 -3.25 11.67
N PHE A 492 -30.05 -1.93 11.65
CA PHE A 492 -29.03 -1.24 12.44
C PHE A 492 -29.66 -0.65 13.69
N ALA A 493 -29.00 -0.81 14.84
CA ALA A 493 -29.42 -0.21 16.09
C ALA A 493 -28.23 0.32 16.89
N SER A 494 -28.46 1.34 17.73
CA SER A 494 -27.48 1.78 18.72
C SER A 494 -28.15 1.99 20.07
N VAL A 495 -27.35 1.95 21.14
CA VAL A 495 -27.83 2.18 22.52
C VAL A 495 -28.45 3.58 22.65
N SER A 496 -27.82 4.59 22.04
CA SER A 496 -28.30 5.97 22.03
C SER A 496 -29.46 6.21 21.04
N GLY A 497 -29.59 5.37 20.01
CA GLY A 497 -30.50 5.57 18.88
C GLY A 497 -29.99 6.54 17.81
N THR A 498 -28.71 6.92 17.90
CA THR A 498 -28.02 7.74 16.91
C THR A 498 -26.71 7.08 16.54
N CYS A 499 -26.32 7.22 15.27
CA CYS A 499 -24.97 6.98 14.79
C CYS A 499 -24.59 8.21 13.96
N THR A 500 -23.33 8.66 14.04
CA THR A 500 -22.88 9.87 13.31
C THR A 500 -22.69 9.65 11.81
N GLU A 501 -22.92 8.44 11.31
CA GLU A 501 -22.65 8.09 9.92
C GLU A 501 -23.63 8.75 8.93
N ALA A 502 -23.09 9.32 7.84
CA ALA A 502 -23.88 9.98 6.80
C ALA A 502 -24.70 9.00 5.92
N THR A 503 -24.34 7.72 5.90
CA THR A 503 -24.93 6.70 5.01
C THR A 503 -26.02 5.84 5.66
N LEU A 504 -25.99 5.64 6.99
CA LEU A 504 -27.04 4.92 7.72
C LEU A 504 -28.20 5.85 8.06
N LYS A 505 -29.26 5.82 7.25
CA LYS A 505 -30.44 6.68 7.44
C LYS A 505 -31.41 6.19 8.53
N ASP A 506 -31.38 4.91 8.88
CA ASP A 506 -32.40 4.26 9.72
C ASP A 506 -31.81 3.47 10.90
N VAL A 507 -31.02 4.13 11.75
CA VAL A 507 -30.52 3.52 12.99
C VAL A 507 -31.61 3.57 14.07
N LYS A 508 -32.04 2.40 14.56
CA LYS A 508 -33.05 2.29 15.61
C LYS A 508 -32.43 2.45 17.00
N LYS A 509 -33.24 2.90 17.96
CA LYS A 509 -32.92 2.71 19.39
C LYS A 509 -32.95 1.22 19.69
N LEU A 510 -31.94 0.73 20.40
CA LEU A 510 -31.84 -0.68 20.78
C LEU A 510 -33.09 -1.18 21.53
N SER A 511 -33.66 -0.35 22.39
CA SER A 511 -34.90 -0.64 23.14
C SER A 511 -36.14 -0.84 22.27
N ALA A 512 -36.10 -0.49 20.98
CA ALA A 512 -37.18 -0.70 20.04
C ALA A 512 -37.06 -2.02 19.26
N VAL A 513 -36.04 -2.84 19.54
CA VAL A 513 -35.77 -4.10 18.83
C VAL A 513 -36.13 -5.29 19.73
N ALA A 514 -37.02 -6.15 19.24
CA ALA A 514 -37.40 -7.38 19.94
C ALA A 514 -36.39 -8.50 19.65
N SER A 515 -36.03 -9.29 20.67
CA SER A 515 -34.96 -10.31 20.57
C SER A 515 -35.38 -11.56 19.80
N ASP A 516 -36.65 -11.93 19.80
CA ASP A 516 -37.24 -13.01 18.98
C ASP A 516 -37.27 -12.65 17.47
N ALA A 517 -36.98 -11.38 17.16
CA ALA A 517 -36.87 -10.88 15.81
C ALA A 517 -35.46 -11.05 15.18
N VAL A 518 -34.50 -11.65 15.88
CA VAL A 518 -33.08 -11.65 15.51
C VAL A 518 -32.54 -13.08 15.41
N ASP A 519 -32.07 -13.46 14.22
CA ASP A 519 -31.43 -14.77 13.97
C ASP A 519 -29.90 -14.68 14.13
N LEU A 520 -29.35 -13.49 13.91
CA LEU A 520 -27.92 -13.19 14.01
C LEU A 520 -27.72 -11.78 14.58
N LEU A 521 -26.97 -11.67 15.67
CA LEU A 521 -26.61 -10.42 16.32
C LEU A 521 -25.12 -10.14 16.13
N ILE A 522 -24.76 -8.98 15.58
CA ILE A 522 -23.38 -8.52 15.45
C ILE A 522 -23.19 -7.28 16.30
N LEU A 523 -22.27 -7.33 17.25
CA LEU A 523 -21.80 -6.15 17.99
C LEU A 523 -20.53 -5.63 17.33
N LEU A 524 -20.57 -4.39 16.85
CA LEU A 524 -19.38 -3.73 16.32
C LEU A 524 -18.63 -3.01 17.43
N ASP A 525 -17.34 -2.84 17.22
CA ASP A 525 -16.47 -2.15 18.17
C ASP A 525 -16.34 -0.66 17.85
N GLY A 526 -16.16 0.15 18.89
CA GLY A 526 -16.00 1.60 18.80
C GLY A 526 -15.41 2.17 20.10
N GLY A 527 -15.04 3.45 20.08
CA GLY A 527 -14.44 4.16 21.20
C GLY A 527 -15.29 4.14 22.47
N ASN A 528 -16.61 3.98 22.35
CA ASN A 528 -17.53 3.86 23.49
C ASN A 528 -17.97 2.42 23.81
N ALA A 529 -17.44 1.38 23.15
CA ALA A 529 -17.90 0.01 23.33
C ALA A 529 -17.77 -0.49 24.78
N ARG A 530 -16.78 0.01 25.53
CA ARG A 530 -16.60 -0.29 26.96
C ARG A 530 -17.72 0.28 27.84
N ASP A 531 -18.32 1.38 27.44
CA ASP A 531 -19.40 2.03 28.20
C ASP A 531 -20.69 1.20 28.16
N ASP A 532 -20.85 0.39 27.10
CA ASP A 532 -22.04 -0.43 26.86
C ASP A 532 -21.94 -1.87 27.41
N TRP A 533 -20.82 -2.23 28.05
CA TRP A 533 -20.58 -3.59 28.57
C TRP A 533 -21.65 -4.09 29.54
N GLU A 534 -22.14 -3.21 30.41
CA GLU A 534 -23.15 -3.54 31.43
C GLU A 534 -24.53 -2.98 31.08
N ASN A 535 -24.76 -2.61 29.81
CA ASN A 535 -26.07 -2.10 29.38
C ASN A 535 -27.14 -3.20 29.41
N GLU A 536 -28.08 -3.13 30.36
CA GLU A 536 -29.07 -4.20 30.56
C GLU A 536 -29.94 -4.48 29.33
N THR A 537 -30.33 -3.47 28.54
CA THR A 537 -31.10 -3.70 27.31
C THR A 537 -30.32 -4.55 26.30
N LEU A 538 -29.01 -4.28 26.17
CA LEU A 538 -28.13 -5.06 25.31
C LEU A 538 -27.91 -6.47 25.86
N LEU A 539 -27.72 -6.62 27.17
CA LEU A 539 -27.57 -7.93 27.82
C LEU A 539 -28.82 -8.80 27.67
N GLU A 540 -30.02 -8.22 27.86
CA GLU A 540 -31.30 -8.91 27.65
C GLU A 540 -31.47 -9.38 26.20
N LEU A 541 -31.12 -8.52 25.23
CA LEU A 541 -31.14 -8.86 23.82
C LEU A 541 -30.21 -10.04 23.51
N ILE A 542 -28.96 -9.99 23.98
CA ILE A 542 -27.96 -11.06 23.77
C ILE A 542 -28.47 -12.38 24.37
N ARG A 543 -28.99 -12.37 25.60
CA ARG A 543 -29.59 -13.55 26.24
C ARG A 543 -30.74 -14.12 25.41
N GLY A 544 -31.60 -13.25 24.88
CA GLY A 544 -32.72 -13.64 24.03
C GLY A 544 -32.27 -14.39 22.77
N VAL A 545 -31.29 -13.82 22.04
CA VAL A 545 -30.73 -14.43 20.83
C VAL A 545 -30.00 -15.75 21.16
N PHE A 546 -29.24 -15.78 22.25
CA PHE A 546 -28.54 -16.98 22.69
C PHE A 546 -29.49 -18.14 23.04
N ASN A 547 -30.55 -17.84 23.80
CA ASN A 547 -31.56 -18.83 24.19
C ASN A 547 -32.39 -19.34 23.01
N ALA A 548 -32.50 -18.55 21.94
CA ALA A 548 -33.13 -18.95 20.69
C ALA A 548 -32.18 -19.73 19.75
N GLU A 549 -30.98 -20.10 20.21
CA GLU A 549 -29.93 -20.75 19.42
C GLU A 549 -29.47 -19.91 18.20
N GLY A 550 -29.64 -18.58 18.28
CA GLY A 550 -29.15 -17.64 17.29
C GLY A 550 -27.63 -17.49 17.29
N VAL A 551 -27.11 -16.83 16.26
CA VAL A 551 -25.67 -16.56 16.15
C VAL A 551 -25.34 -15.22 16.80
N LEU A 552 -24.40 -15.23 17.72
CA LEU A 552 -23.80 -14.04 18.33
C LEU A 552 -22.44 -13.78 17.71
N ALA A 553 -22.19 -12.53 17.33
CA ALA A 553 -20.94 -12.10 16.78
C ALA A 553 -20.47 -10.80 17.43
N GLY A 554 -19.16 -10.65 17.67
CA GLY A 554 -18.60 -9.47 18.32
C GLY A 554 -17.22 -9.10 17.80
N VAL A 555 -16.98 -7.80 17.70
CA VAL A 555 -15.69 -7.22 17.28
C VAL A 555 -15.01 -6.54 18.47
N GLY A 556 -13.72 -6.81 18.66
CA GLY A 556 -12.87 -6.12 19.64
C GLY A 556 -13.46 -6.04 21.06
N SER A 557 -13.55 -4.84 21.64
CA SER A 557 -14.03 -4.60 23.01
C SER A 557 -15.50 -4.97 23.21
N SER A 558 -16.35 -4.89 22.17
CA SER A 558 -17.77 -5.27 22.27
C SER A 558 -17.98 -6.76 22.63
N VAL A 559 -16.99 -7.61 22.41
CA VAL A 559 -17.03 -9.04 22.78
C VAL A 559 -17.21 -9.24 24.27
N ILE A 560 -16.71 -8.33 25.11
CA ILE A 560 -16.86 -8.43 26.56
C ILE A 560 -18.34 -8.38 26.96
N THR A 561 -19.16 -7.57 26.29
CA THR A 561 -20.61 -7.53 26.51
C THR A 561 -21.27 -8.89 26.28
N LEU A 562 -20.85 -9.64 25.24
CA LEU A 562 -21.38 -10.97 24.96
C LEU A 562 -21.18 -11.91 26.15
N VAL A 563 -19.96 -11.96 26.70
CA VAL A 563 -19.66 -12.88 27.80
C VAL A 563 -20.21 -12.43 29.16
N LEU A 564 -20.61 -11.16 29.30
CA LEU A 564 -21.35 -10.67 30.47
C LEU A 564 -22.83 -11.04 30.41
N ALA A 565 -23.38 -11.29 29.22
CA ALA A 565 -24.80 -11.56 29.06
C ALA A 565 -25.21 -12.91 29.66
N ASP A 566 -24.45 -13.98 29.43
CA ASP A 566 -24.81 -15.33 29.89
C ASP A 566 -23.58 -16.18 30.30
N PRO A 567 -23.61 -16.88 31.46
CA PRO A 567 -22.51 -17.75 31.89
C PRO A 567 -22.14 -18.86 30.89
N GLY A 568 -23.08 -19.33 30.07
CA GLY A 568 -22.84 -20.32 29.02
C GLY A 568 -21.89 -19.82 27.93
N LEU A 569 -21.80 -18.49 27.74
CA LEU A 569 -20.88 -17.88 26.78
C LEU A 569 -19.44 -17.85 27.29
N LEU A 570 -19.21 -17.87 28.61
CA LEU A 570 -17.86 -17.97 29.19
C LEU A 570 -17.18 -19.32 28.88
N ALA A 571 -17.98 -20.37 28.66
CA ALA A 571 -17.50 -21.71 28.33
C ALA A 571 -17.16 -21.89 26.84
N LYS A 572 -17.43 -20.89 25.99
CA LYS A 572 -17.09 -20.91 24.56
C LYS A 572 -15.74 -20.28 24.31
N LYS A 573 -15.01 -20.80 23.34
CA LYS A 573 -13.77 -20.18 22.85
C LYS A 573 -14.09 -18.84 22.23
N MET A 574 -13.33 -17.83 22.63
CA MET A 574 -13.51 -16.47 22.11
C MET A 574 -12.19 -15.71 22.04
N THR A 575 -12.22 -14.60 21.33
CA THR A 575 -11.12 -13.64 21.23
C THR A 575 -11.68 -12.23 21.31
N THR A 576 -10.88 -11.25 21.71
CA THR A 576 -11.27 -9.84 21.88
C THR A 576 -10.05 -8.96 21.62
N SER A 577 -10.19 -7.64 21.74
CA SER A 577 -9.06 -6.73 21.59
C SER A 577 -7.92 -7.13 22.54
N LYS A 578 -6.68 -6.83 22.15
CA LYS A 578 -5.52 -7.11 23.00
C LYS A 578 -5.64 -6.38 24.35
N ASP A 579 -6.17 -5.16 24.34
CA ASP A 579 -6.32 -4.32 25.52
C ASP A 579 -7.37 -4.88 26.51
N ASP A 580 -8.36 -5.62 26.01
CA ASP A 580 -9.42 -6.23 26.84
C ASP A 580 -9.21 -7.71 27.17
N SER A 581 -8.13 -8.31 26.66
CA SER A 581 -7.78 -9.71 26.94
C SER A 581 -7.65 -10.00 28.44
N SER A 582 -7.14 -9.04 29.22
CA SER A 582 -7.02 -9.17 30.68
C SER A 582 -8.38 -9.24 31.37
N GLU A 583 -9.36 -8.47 30.88
CA GLU A 583 -10.73 -8.49 31.43
C GLU A 583 -11.43 -9.81 31.07
N ALA A 584 -11.28 -10.28 29.83
CA ALA A 584 -11.75 -11.61 29.42
C ALA A 584 -11.24 -12.73 30.34
N ILE A 585 -9.92 -12.75 30.61
CA ILE A 585 -9.28 -13.73 31.49
C ILE A 585 -9.78 -13.59 32.93
N ARG A 586 -9.89 -12.36 33.44
CA ARG A 586 -10.40 -12.08 34.79
C ARG A 586 -11.82 -12.61 34.98
N ARG A 587 -12.65 -12.56 33.93
CA ARG A 587 -14.02 -13.10 33.91
C ARG A 587 -14.07 -14.62 33.71
N LYS A 588 -12.91 -15.29 33.57
CA LYS A 588 -12.76 -16.74 33.33
C LYS A 588 -13.31 -17.21 31.98
N ALA A 589 -13.35 -16.34 30.98
CA ALA A 589 -13.69 -16.73 29.62
C ALA A 589 -12.56 -17.55 28.97
N LEU A 590 -12.89 -18.45 28.04
CA LEU A 590 -11.90 -19.22 27.26
C LEU A 590 -11.27 -18.37 26.13
N TYR A 591 -10.39 -17.45 26.51
CA TYR A 591 -9.68 -16.58 25.58
C TYR A 591 -8.58 -17.33 24.79
N THR A 592 -8.56 -17.21 23.46
CA THR A 592 -7.60 -17.90 22.59
C THR A 592 -6.53 -17.00 21.98
N GLY A 593 -6.79 -15.70 21.87
CA GLY A 593 -5.88 -14.73 21.26
C GLY A 593 -5.69 -14.85 19.75
N LYS A 594 -6.53 -15.64 19.06
CA LYS A 594 -6.57 -15.66 17.59
C LYS A 594 -7.16 -14.35 17.04
N ALA A 595 -6.85 -14.01 15.79
CA ALA A 595 -7.45 -12.85 15.13
C ALA A 595 -8.97 -12.99 14.96
N VAL A 596 -9.45 -14.20 14.63
CA VAL A 596 -10.86 -14.57 14.57
C VAL A 596 -11.02 -15.92 15.27
N GLU A 597 -12.04 -16.05 16.11
CA GLU A 597 -12.39 -17.30 16.79
C GLU A 597 -13.87 -17.62 16.58
N GLN A 598 -14.18 -18.91 16.38
CA GLN A 598 -15.53 -19.39 16.13
C GLN A 598 -15.80 -20.64 16.98
N ASP A 599 -16.87 -20.59 17.76
CA ASP A 599 -17.33 -21.69 18.63
C ASP A 599 -18.86 -21.72 18.68
N VAL A 600 -19.46 -22.65 17.92
CA VAL A 600 -20.90 -23.01 17.89
C VAL A 600 -21.84 -21.86 18.28
N GLY A 601 -22.26 -21.06 17.31
CA GLY A 601 -23.17 -19.91 17.56
C GLY A 601 -22.48 -18.68 18.14
N LEU A 602 -21.17 -18.71 18.43
CA LEU A 602 -20.38 -17.53 18.79
C LEU A 602 -19.25 -17.32 17.77
N VAL A 603 -19.12 -16.11 17.25
CA VAL A 603 -18.01 -15.67 16.37
C VAL A 603 -17.41 -14.39 16.95
N THR A 604 -16.11 -14.34 17.16
CA THR A 604 -15.47 -13.17 17.76
C THR A 604 -14.18 -12.82 17.04
N THR A 605 -13.81 -11.54 17.05
CA THR A 605 -12.56 -11.10 16.43
C THR A 605 -11.85 -10.04 17.24
N THR A 606 -10.52 -10.01 17.16
CA THR A 606 -9.70 -8.92 17.66
C THR A 606 -9.75 -7.67 16.77
N GLY A 607 -10.22 -7.84 15.53
CA GLY A 607 -9.83 -7.00 14.39
C GLY A 607 -10.56 -5.67 14.27
N PHE A 608 -9.78 -4.64 13.98
CA PHE A 608 -10.25 -3.32 13.56
C PHE A 608 -9.95 -3.05 12.08
N ASP A 609 -9.04 -3.83 11.48
CA ASP A 609 -8.64 -3.71 10.08
C ASP A 609 -9.58 -4.50 9.16
N ARG A 610 -9.75 -4.03 7.91
CA ARG A 610 -10.66 -4.66 6.94
C ARG A 610 -10.33 -6.12 6.67
N LYS A 611 -9.05 -6.50 6.65
CA LYS A 611 -8.63 -7.88 6.35
C LYS A 611 -9.12 -8.85 7.44
N THR A 612 -8.92 -8.50 8.70
CA THR A 612 -9.42 -9.29 9.83
C THR A 612 -10.96 -9.29 9.87
N VAL A 613 -11.60 -8.14 9.59
CA VAL A 613 -13.07 -8.03 9.53
C VAL A 613 -13.67 -8.90 8.41
N ARG A 614 -13.02 -9.01 7.24
CA ARG A 614 -13.44 -9.94 6.17
C ARG A 614 -13.39 -11.40 6.64
N ALA A 615 -12.30 -11.79 7.29
CA ALA A 615 -12.18 -13.14 7.85
C ALA A 615 -13.28 -13.41 8.91
N PHE A 616 -13.60 -12.41 9.74
CA PHE A 616 -14.70 -12.47 10.69
C PHE A 616 -16.06 -12.63 9.99
N LEU A 617 -16.37 -11.81 8.99
CA LEU A 617 -17.64 -11.88 8.26
C LEU A 617 -17.84 -13.23 7.57
N LYS A 618 -16.78 -13.82 7.01
CA LYS A 618 -16.81 -15.17 6.44
C LYS A 618 -17.25 -16.21 7.48
N GLU A 619 -16.75 -16.12 8.71
CA GLU A 619 -17.15 -16.99 9.81
C GLU A 619 -18.58 -16.73 10.30
N VAL A 620 -19.00 -15.46 10.34
CA VAL A 620 -20.38 -15.06 10.65
C VAL A 620 -21.37 -15.66 9.64
N VAL A 621 -21.09 -15.55 8.34
CA VAL A 621 -21.92 -16.13 7.27
C VAL A 621 -21.96 -17.66 7.36
N ARG A 622 -20.81 -18.29 7.61
CA ARG A 622 -20.72 -19.75 7.80
C ARG A 622 -21.56 -20.23 8.99
N ALA A 623 -21.57 -19.49 10.10
CA ALA A 623 -22.39 -19.79 11.25
C ALA A 623 -23.89 -19.56 10.96
N GLY A 624 -24.23 -18.43 10.34
CA GLY A 624 -25.63 -18.03 10.07
C GLY A 624 -26.36 -18.88 9.03
N SER A 625 -25.64 -19.41 8.03
CA SER A 625 -26.20 -20.28 6.98
C SER A 625 -26.57 -21.69 7.49
N GLY A 626 -26.18 -22.08 8.71
CA GLY A 626 -26.41 -23.43 9.24
C GLY A 626 -25.48 -24.52 8.66
N ALA A 627 -24.50 -24.15 7.83
CA ALA A 627 -23.53 -25.07 7.23
C ALA A 627 -22.47 -25.61 8.23
N GLY A 628 -22.44 -25.08 9.46
CA GLY A 628 -21.46 -25.41 10.51
C GLY A 628 -21.51 -26.86 11.04
N GLY A 629 -22.51 -27.66 10.70
CA GLY A 629 -22.65 -29.04 11.17
C GLY A 629 -22.02 -30.13 10.30
N LYS A 630 -21.60 -29.86 9.05
CA LYS A 630 -21.22 -30.94 8.09
C LYS A 630 -19.96 -30.74 7.25
N ARG A 631 -19.15 -29.69 7.47
CA ARG A 631 -17.88 -29.48 6.75
C ARG A 631 -16.64 -29.44 7.65
N ALA A 632 -16.65 -30.18 8.76
CA ALA A 632 -15.39 -30.59 9.38
C ALA A 632 -14.90 -31.88 8.71
N SER A 633 -13.66 -31.86 8.20
CA SER A 633 -12.91 -32.93 7.51
C SER A 633 -13.20 -33.14 6.01
N SER A 634 -12.58 -32.32 5.16
CA SER A 634 -11.88 -32.73 3.93
C SER A 634 -11.49 -31.51 3.08
N MET A 635 -10.57 -30.71 3.60
CA MET A 635 -9.61 -30.03 2.73
C MET A 635 -8.23 -30.46 3.22
N ASN A 636 -7.80 -31.63 2.73
CA ASN A 636 -6.37 -31.90 2.67
C ASN A 636 -5.81 -30.93 1.63
N GLU A 637 -4.76 -30.23 2.03
CA GLU A 637 -3.79 -29.61 1.14
C GLU A 637 -3.42 -30.60 0.03
N PRO A 638 -3.19 -30.16 -1.23
CA PRO A 638 -2.63 -31.05 -2.23
C PRO A 638 -1.19 -31.38 -1.83
N GLU A 639 -0.98 -32.62 -1.37
CA GLU A 639 0.34 -33.24 -1.31
C GLU A 639 1.00 -33.10 -2.68
N ALA A 640 2.17 -32.45 -2.71
CA ALA A 640 3.03 -32.42 -3.87
C ALA A 640 3.38 -33.87 -4.25
N ALA A 641 3.04 -34.26 -5.47
CA ALA A 641 3.42 -35.56 -6.01
C ALA A 641 4.95 -35.68 -6.05
N PRO A 642 5.53 -36.83 -5.66
CA PRO A 642 6.95 -37.07 -5.81
C PRO A 642 7.26 -37.33 -7.28
N GLU A 643 8.14 -36.51 -7.86
CA GLU A 643 8.81 -36.86 -9.10
C GLU A 643 9.70 -38.10 -8.87
N ALA A 644 9.54 -39.11 -9.73
CA ALA A 644 10.51 -40.17 -9.93
C ALA A 644 10.28 -40.86 -11.28
N PRO A 645 11.32 -41.46 -11.88
CA PRO A 645 12.68 -40.96 -12.11
C PRO A 645 12.93 -40.54 -13.57
#